data_AF-A0AB39V5R8-F1
#
_entry.id   AF-A0AB39V5R8-F1
#
_cell.length_a   1.000
_cell.length_b   1.000
_cell.length_c   1.000
_cell.angle_alpha   90.00
_cell.angle_beta   90.00
_cell.angle_gamma   90.00
#
_symmetry.space_group_name_H-M   'P 1'
#
loop_
_entity.id
_entity.type
_entity.pdbx_description
1 polymer ?
#
loop_
_entity_poly.entity_id
_entity_poly.type
_entity_poly.pdbx_seq_one_letter_code
_entity_poly.pdbx_strand_id
1 'polypeptide(L)'
;MKITKIDGISHKKYIKEGKLVKSTSEENKTDERLSELLTIRLDTYIKNPDNASEEENRIRRETLKEFFSNKVLHLKDGILYLKDRREKNAVQNKNYSEQDISEYDLKNKNSFSVLKKILLNEDINSEELEIFRNDFEKKWNKINSLKYSLEENKANYHKINENNIEKVEGKSKRNIFYNYYKDSAKRNDYINNIQEAFDKLYKKEDIENLFFLIENSKKHEKYKIRECYHKIIRRKNDKENFSKIIYEEIQNVNNMKELIEKVPNVSELKKSQVFYKYYLNKEKLNDENIKYVFCHFVEIEMSKLLKNFVYKKPSNISNDKVKRIFEYQSLKKLIENKLLNKLDTYVRNCGKYSFYLQDGEIATSNFIAGNRQNEAFLRNIIGVSSAAYFSLRNILETENENDITGRIKGKTVKNKKGEEKYISGEIDKLYDDNKQNEVKKNLKMFYSYDFNMDSKNEIEDFFSNIDEAISSIRHGIVHFNLELEGKDIFAFKNIAPSEISKKMFQNEINEKKLKLKIFRQLNSANVFRYLEKYKILNYLKRTRFEFVNKNIPFVPSFTKLYSRIDDLKNSLGIYWKTPKTNDDNKTKEIIDAQIYLLKNIYYGEFLNYFMSNNGNFFEISREIIELNKNDKRNLKTGFYKLQKFENLQEKTPKEYLANIQSLYMINAGNQDEEEKDTYIDFIQKIFLKGFMTYLANNGRLSLIYIGSDEETNTSLAEKKQEFDKFLKKYEQNNNIKIPYEINEFLREIKLGNILKYTERLNMFYLILKLLNHKELTNLKGSLEKYQSANKEEAFSDQLELINLLNLDNNRVTEDFELEVNEIGKFLDFNGNKIKDRKELKKFDTNKIYFDGENIIKHRAFYNIKKYGMLNLLEKIADKAKYKISLKELKEYSNKKNEIEKNYTMQQNLHRKYARPKKDEKFNDEDYKEYEKAIGNIQKYTHLKNKVEFNELNLLQSLLLRILHRLVGYTSIWERDLRFRLKGEFPENQYIEEIFNFDNSKNVKYKNGQIVEKYISFYKELYKDDTEKISIYSDKKVKELKKEKKDLYIRNYIAHFNYIPNAEVSLLEVLENLRKLLSYDRKLKNAIMKSIVDILKEYGFVATFKIGADKKIGIQTLESEKIVHLKNLKKEKLTTNRNSKELCKLVKVMFEYKMKEKKSEN
;
A
#
# COMPACT_ATOMS: atom_id res chain seq x y z
N MET A 1 -12.95 19.26 -15.97
CA MET A 1 -12.17 18.74 -17.11
C MET A 1 -11.05 17.85 -16.59
N LYS A 2 -11.07 16.58 -16.98
CA LYS A 2 -10.04 15.58 -16.67
C LYS A 2 -9.30 15.30 -17.97
N ILE A 3 -8.02 15.63 -18.03
CA ILE A 3 -7.24 15.60 -19.29
C ILE A 3 -6.46 14.30 -19.41
N THR A 4 -5.87 13.85 -18.30
CA THR A 4 -5.06 12.63 -18.19
C THR A 4 -5.79 11.51 -17.45
N LYS A 5 -5.27 10.28 -17.59
CA LYS A 5 -5.81 9.01 -17.04
C LYS A 5 -7.10 8.51 -17.71
N ILE A 6 -7.40 9.04 -18.89
CA ILE A 6 -8.46 8.54 -19.78
C ILE A 6 -7.73 7.91 -20.96
N ASP A 7 -8.11 6.70 -21.35
CA ASP A 7 -7.52 5.91 -22.46
C ASP A 7 -5.99 5.75 -22.37
N GLY A 8 -5.46 5.67 -21.14
CA GLY A 8 -4.02 5.53 -20.91
C GLY A 8 -3.19 6.81 -21.13
N ILE A 9 -3.82 7.96 -21.35
CA ILE A 9 -3.11 9.22 -21.60
C ILE A 9 -2.47 9.77 -20.32
N SER A 10 -1.19 10.13 -20.40
CA SER A 10 -0.43 10.75 -19.32
C SER A 10 0.36 11.95 -19.81
N HIS A 11 0.66 12.90 -18.92
CA HIS A 11 1.59 13.99 -19.24
C HIS A 11 2.99 13.54 -18.86
N LYS A 12 3.93 13.64 -19.80
CA LYS A 12 5.34 13.38 -19.58
C LYS A 12 6.18 14.59 -20.00
N LYS A 13 7.22 14.84 -19.23
CA LYS A 13 8.21 15.90 -19.47
C LYS A 13 9.39 15.35 -20.24
N TYR A 14 9.64 15.93 -21.40
CA TYR A 14 10.80 15.69 -22.24
C TYR A 14 11.69 16.94 -22.29
N ILE A 15 12.80 16.87 -23.02
CA ILE A 15 13.78 17.97 -23.12
C ILE A 15 13.17 19.19 -23.85
N LYS A 16 12.60 18.98 -25.04
CA LYS A 16 12.05 20.06 -25.87
C LYS A 16 10.77 20.66 -25.27
N GLU A 17 9.85 19.80 -24.85
CA GLU A 17 8.51 20.16 -24.38
C GLU A 17 7.94 19.15 -23.37
N GLY A 18 6.89 19.53 -22.66
CA GLY A 18 6.00 18.59 -21.99
C GLY A 18 4.83 18.22 -22.90
N LYS A 19 4.57 16.93 -23.10
CA LYS A 19 3.52 16.45 -24.01
C LYS A 19 2.62 15.40 -23.36
N LEU A 20 1.40 15.28 -23.86
CA LEU A 20 0.53 14.15 -23.58
C LEU A 20 0.96 12.95 -24.43
N VAL A 21 1.08 11.79 -23.80
CA VAL A 21 1.47 10.53 -24.46
C VAL A 21 0.52 9.41 -24.04
N LYS A 22 0.36 8.41 -24.91
CA LYS A 22 -0.48 7.23 -24.67
C LYS A 22 0.39 6.02 -24.38
N SER A 23 0.13 5.34 -23.26
CA SER A 23 0.86 4.12 -22.85
C SER A 23 2.39 4.35 -22.76
N THR A 24 3.19 3.54 -23.46
CA THR A 24 4.66 3.62 -23.50
C THR A 24 5.20 4.41 -24.70
N SER A 25 4.33 4.82 -25.64
CA SER A 25 4.74 5.61 -26.81
C SER A 25 5.23 7.01 -26.41
N GLU A 26 6.12 7.57 -27.20
CA GLU A 26 6.57 8.96 -27.08
C GLU A 26 5.84 9.90 -28.04
N GLU A 27 4.88 9.41 -28.82
CA GLU A 27 4.11 10.23 -29.76
C GLU A 27 3.34 11.34 -29.03
N ASN A 28 3.36 12.57 -29.58
CA ASN A 28 2.67 13.70 -29.00
C ASN A 28 1.16 13.62 -29.32
N LYS A 29 0.37 13.29 -28.30
CA LYS A 29 -1.10 13.18 -28.36
C LYS A 29 -1.80 14.41 -27.78
N THR A 30 -1.10 15.53 -27.65
CA THR A 30 -1.65 16.73 -26.99
C THR A 30 -2.80 17.32 -27.77
N ASP A 31 -2.62 17.55 -29.07
CA ASP A 31 -3.66 18.14 -29.93
C ASP A 31 -4.83 17.19 -30.17
N GLU A 32 -4.54 15.91 -30.43
CA GLU A 32 -5.56 14.85 -30.52
C GLU A 32 -6.45 14.86 -29.27
N ARG A 33 -5.86 14.81 -28.07
CA ARG A 33 -6.63 14.78 -26.83
C ARG A 33 -7.35 16.08 -26.52
N LEU A 34 -6.75 17.23 -26.81
CA LEU A 34 -7.36 18.52 -26.52
C LEU A 34 -8.53 18.81 -27.48
N SER A 35 -8.43 18.38 -28.74
CA SER A 35 -9.53 18.47 -29.70
C SER A 35 -10.72 17.60 -29.30
N GLU A 36 -10.51 16.37 -28.81
CA GLU A 36 -11.57 15.52 -28.24
C GLU A 36 -12.32 16.19 -27.08
N LEU A 37 -11.60 16.97 -26.26
CA LEU A 37 -12.17 17.67 -25.12
C LEU A 37 -12.92 18.94 -25.53
N LEU A 38 -12.77 19.40 -26.78
CA LEU A 38 -13.41 20.60 -27.33
C LEU A 38 -14.87 20.32 -27.76
N THR A 39 -15.64 19.77 -26.82
CA THR A 39 -17.04 19.39 -27.03
C THR A 39 -17.87 19.76 -25.80
N ILE A 40 -19.08 20.31 -25.94
CA ILE A 40 -19.91 20.71 -24.79
C ILE A 40 -21.07 19.72 -24.64
N ARG A 41 -21.20 19.09 -23.47
CA ARG A 41 -22.36 18.25 -23.18
C ARG A 41 -23.54 19.13 -22.77
N LEU A 42 -24.71 18.84 -23.31
CA LEU A 42 -25.90 19.66 -23.08
C LEU A 42 -26.45 19.53 -21.65
N ASP A 43 -26.14 18.43 -20.95
CA ASP A 43 -26.48 18.23 -19.53
C ASP A 43 -25.97 19.35 -18.62
N THR A 44 -24.94 20.08 -19.06
CA THR A 44 -24.36 21.20 -18.32
C THR A 44 -25.30 22.40 -18.20
N TYR A 45 -26.28 22.55 -19.10
CA TYR A 45 -27.28 23.62 -19.08
C TYR A 45 -28.47 23.31 -18.18
N ILE A 46 -28.67 22.04 -17.80
CA ILE A 46 -29.72 21.62 -16.85
C ILE A 46 -29.26 21.88 -15.41
N LYS A 47 -30.16 22.38 -14.56
CA LYS A 47 -29.94 22.50 -13.11
C LYS A 47 -29.68 21.13 -12.49
N ASN A 48 -28.96 21.10 -11.38
CA ASN A 48 -28.78 19.84 -10.66
C ASN A 48 -30.08 19.49 -9.91
N PRO A 49 -30.45 18.20 -9.81
CA PRO A 49 -31.45 17.78 -8.85
C PRO A 49 -30.99 18.19 -7.44
N ASP A 50 -31.87 18.82 -6.67
CA ASP A 50 -31.63 19.24 -5.29
C ASP A 50 -32.70 18.58 -4.40
N ASN A 51 -32.36 18.24 -3.17
CA ASN A 51 -33.29 17.59 -2.24
C ASN A 51 -34.34 18.55 -1.69
N ALA A 52 -34.18 19.86 -1.94
CA ALA A 52 -35.12 20.91 -1.53
C ALA A 52 -36.22 21.18 -2.57
N SER A 53 -36.16 20.59 -3.77
CA SER A 53 -37.25 20.68 -4.75
C SER A 53 -38.26 19.55 -4.54
N GLU A 54 -39.52 19.79 -4.91
CA GLU A 54 -40.55 18.73 -5.01
C GLU A 54 -40.01 17.52 -5.79
N GLU A 55 -40.40 16.32 -5.34
CA GLU A 55 -39.91 15.04 -5.86
C GLU A 55 -40.06 14.94 -7.38
N GLU A 56 -41.17 15.44 -7.92
CA GLU A 56 -41.44 15.48 -9.37
C GLU A 56 -40.42 16.33 -10.14
N ASN A 57 -40.10 17.52 -9.64
CA ASN A 57 -39.09 18.41 -10.24
C ASN A 57 -37.70 17.78 -10.19
N ARG A 58 -37.40 16.99 -9.14
CA ARG A 58 -36.14 16.26 -9.01
C ARG A 58 -36.03 15.15 -10.06
N ILE A 59 -37.06 14.30 -10.17
CA ILE A 59 -37.14 13.20 -11.14
C ILE A 59 -37.07 13.73 -12.58
N ARG A 60 -37.78 14.84 -12.88
CA ARG A 60 -37.74 15.49 -14.20
C ARG A 60 -36.32 15.95 -14.55
N ARG A 61 -35.62 16.63 -13.64
CA ARG A 61 -34.23 17.08 -13.84
C ARG A 61 -33.24 15.93 -13.98
N GLU A 62 -33.42 14.83 -13.26
CA GLU A 62 -32.62 13.61 -13.41
C GLU A 62 -32.77 13.02 -14.82
N THR A 63 -34.02 12.90 -15.28
CA THR A 63 -34.36 12.39 -16.62
C THR A 63 -33.77 13.28 -17.72
N LEU A 64 -33.94 14.61 -17.62
CA LEU A 64 -33.36 15.56 -18.57
C LEU A 64 -31.84 15.49 -18.60
N LYS A 65 -31.19 15.38 -17.44
CA LYS A 65 -29.74 15.23 -17.38
C LYS A 65 -29.25 13.96 -18.03
N GLU A 66 -29.94 12.86 -17.83
CA GLU A 66 -29.59 11.59 -18.47
C GLU A 66 -29.64 11.70 -19.99
N PHE A 67 -30.75 12.23 -20.52
CA PHE A 67 -30.93 12.48 -21.96
C PHE A 67 -29.84 13.38 -22.53
N PHE A 68 -29.69 14.59 -22.00
CA PHE A 68 -28.73 15.58 -22.50
C PHE A 68 -27.27 15.23 -22.20
N SER A 69 -26.99 14.22 -21.37
CA SER A 69 -25.61 13.75 -21.15
C SER A 69 -25.04 13.00 -22.36
N ASN A 70 -25.93 12.51 -23.24
CA ASN A 70 -25.60 11.82 -24.48
C ASN A 70 -25.55 12.77 -25.69
N LYS A 71 -26.11 13.97 -25.58
CA LYS A 71 -26.08 15.02 -26.61
C LYS A 71 -24.87 15.94 -26.41
N VAL A 72 -24.06 16.11 -27.46
CA VAL A 72 -22.81 16.86 -27.38
C VAL A 72 -22.69 17.82 -28.55
N LEU A 73 -22.37 19.09 -28.25
CA LEU A 73 -22.01 20.09 -29.24
C LEU A 73 -20.53 19.98 -29.59
N HIS A 74 -20.20 20.03 -30.87
CA HIS A 74 -18.84 20.18 -31.34
C HIS A 74 -18.77 21.18 -32.50
N LEU A 75 -17.61 21.78 -32.70
CA LEU A 75 -17.36 22.69 -33.82
C LEU A 75 -16.68 21.91 -34.95
N LYS A 76 -17.13 22.10 -36.19
CA LYS A 76 -16.48 21.58 -37.40
C LYS A 76 -16.53 22.70 -38.44
N ASP A 77 -15.38 23.05 -39.02
CA ASP A 77 -15.24 24.08 -40.07
C ASP A 77 -15.87 25.44 -39.70
N GLY A 78 -15.82 25.82 -38.42
CA GLY A 78 -16.35 27.09 -37.92
C GLY A 78 -17.85 27.10 -37.56
N ILE A 79 -18.56 26.00 -37.82
CA ILE A 79 -20.00 25.82 -37.59
C ILE A 79 -20.24 24.82 -36.44
N LEU A 80 -21.24 25.09 -35.58
CA LEU A 80 -21.63 24.21 -34.48
C LEU A 80 -22.56 23.08 -34.94
N TYR A 81 -22.26 21.87 -34.51
CA TYR A 81 -23.04 20.66 -34.80
C TYR A 81 -23.39 19.90 -33.53
N LEU A 82 -24.53 19.21 -33.59
CA LEU A 82 -24.98 18.27 -32.58
C LEU A 82 -24.51 16.85 -32.93
N LYS A 83 -23.91 16.16 -31.96
CA LYS A 83 -23.46 14.77 -32.07
C LYS A 83 -23.93 13.95 -30.88
N ASP A 84 -24.36 12.72 -31.17
CA ASP A 84 -24.69 11.74 -30.16
C ASP A 84 -23.44 10.97 -29.72
N ARG A 85 -23.32 10.74 -28.40
CA ARG A 85 -22.15 10.10 -27.79
C ARG A 85 -22.23 8.56 -27.80
N ARG A 86 -23.42 7.99 -27.92
CA ARG A 86 -23.69 6.54 -27.92
C ARG A 86 -24.49 6.18 -29.17
N GLU A 87 -24.35 4.95 -29.69
CA GLU A 87 -25.17 4.44 -30.79
C GLU A 87 -26.66 4.52 -30.43
N LYS A 88 -27.50 4.80 -31.44
CA LYS A 88 -28.92 5.21 -31.34
C LYS A 88 -29.82 4.34 -30.45
N ASN A 89 -29.44 3.10 -30.13
CA ASN A 89 -30.34 2.08 -29.61
C ASN A 89 -30.57 2.07 -28.08
N ALA A 90 -29.91 2.92 -27.28
CA ALA A 90 -30.01 2.82 -25.81
C ALA A 90 -31.00 3.79 -25.12
N VAL A 91 -31.50 4.84 -25.81
CA VAL A 91 -32.29 5.92 -25.17
C VAL A 91 -33.58 6.27 -25.94
N GLN A 92 -33.85 5.62 -27.08
CA GLN A 92 -34.94 6.05 -27.99
C GLN A 92 -36.36 5.55 -27.67
N ASN A 93 -36.62 4.90 -26.54
CA ASN A 93 -37.98 4.44 -26.18
C ASN A 93 -38.67 5.29 -25.10
N LYS A 94 -38.45 6.61 -25.06
CA LYS A 94 -39.27 7.54 -24.25
C LYS A 94 -39.90 8.58 -25.16
N ASN A 95 -41.23 8.62 -25.21
CA ASN A 95 -41.99 9.69 -25.81
C ASN A 95 -41.92 10.91 -24.88
N TYR A 96 -41.02 11.84 -25.18
CA TYR A 96 -40.96 13.12 -24.49
C TYR A 96 -42.07 14.04 -25.01
N SER A 97 -42.73 14.74 -24.10
CA SER A 97 -43.76 15.73 -24.34
C SER A 97 -43.22 17.14 -24.06
N GLU A 98 -43.97 18.16 -24.47
CA GLU A 98 -43.60 19.55 -24.19
C GLU A 98 -43.53 19.88 -22.69
N GLN A 99 -44.23 19.11 -21.85
CA GLN A 99 -44.28 19.32 -20.40
C GLN A 99 -43.05 18.75 -19.66
N ASP A 100 -42.23 17.96 -20.35
CA ASP A 100 -41.06 17.28 -19.76
C ASP A 100 -39.85 18.19 -19.59
N ILE A 101 -39.89 19.42 -20.13
CA ILE A 101 -38.87 20.45 -19.93
C ILE A 101 -39.50 21.81 -19.64
N SER A 102 -39.01 22.49 -18.60
CA SER A 102 -39.39 23.86 -18.27
C SER A 102 -38.18 24.79 -18.28
N GLU A 103 -38.39 26.09 -18.54
CA GLU A 103 -37.36 27.11 -18.31
C GLU A 103 -36.81 27.06 -16.88
N TYR A 104 -37.64 26.67 -15.91
CA TYR A 104 -37.26 26.55 -14.52
C TYR A 104 -36.19 25.46 -14.29
N ASP A 105 -36.07 24.49 -15.18
CA ASP A 105 -35.08 23.41 -15.09
C ASP A 105 -33.71 23.79 -15.66
N LEU A 106 -33.61 24.94 -16.33
CA LEU A 106 -32.39 25.40 -16.98
C LEU A 106 -31.61 26.39 -16.12
N LYS A 107 -30.29 26.38 -16.27
CA LYS A 107 -29.40 27.38 -15.65
C LYS A 107 -29.43 28.71 -16.38
N ASN A 108 -29.69 28.69 -17.68
CA ASN A 108 -29.84 29.86 -18.52
C ASN A 108 -31.15 29.72 -19.30
N LYS A 109 -32.04 30.70 -19.18
CA LYS A 109 -33.35 30.68 -19.85
C LYS A 109 -33.22 30.77 -21.36
N ASN A 110 -32.19 31.48 -21.85
CA ASN A 110 -32.04 31.74 -23.28
C ASN A 110 -31.86 30.44 -24.10
N SER A 111 -31.31 29.38 -23.50
CA SER A 111 -31.14 28.08 -24.18
C SER A 111 -32.41 27.21 -24.23
N PHE A 112 -33.55 27.67 -23.70
CA PHE A 112 -34.77 26.85 -23.57
C PHE A 112 -35.32 26.36 -24.90
N SER A 113 -35.54 27.27 -25.85
CA SER A 113 -36.11 26.94 -27.17
C SER A 113 -35.30 25.82 -27.85
N VAL A 114 -33.99 26.01 -27.95
CA VAL A 114 -33.08 25.04 -28.60
C VAL A 114 -33.05 23.71 -27.85
N LEU A 115 -32.98 23.71 -26.51
CA LEU A 115 -32.97 22.46 -25.74
C LEU A 115 -34.32 21.72 -25.83
N LYS A 116 -35.46 22.43 -25.88
CA LYS A 116 -36.79 21.84 -26.08
C LYS A 116 -36.85 21.12 -27.43
N LYS A 117 -36.42 21.76 -28.52
CA LYS A 117 -36.34 21.14 -29.85
C LYS A 117 -35.48 19.86 -29.86
N ILE A 118 -34.31 19.89 -29.20
CA ILE A 118 -33.42 18.72 -29.12
C ILE A 118 -34.09 17.56 -28.37
N LEU A 119 -34.88 17.85 -27.34
CA LEU A 119 -35.61 16.83 -26.57
C LEU A 119 -36.72 16.17 -27.40
N LEU A 120 -37.43 16.97 -28.21
CA LEU A 120 -38.55 16.52 -29.05
C LEU A 120 -38.10 15.92 -30.40
N ASN A 121 -36.78 15.89 -30.68
CA ASN A 121 -36.20 15.50 -31.96
C ASN A 121 -36.70 16.35 -33.15
N GLU A 122 -36.99 17.62 -32.92
CA GLU A 122 -37.29 18.57 -33.99
C GLU A 122 -36.01 18.96 -34.76
N ASP A 123 -36.17 19.36 -36.03
CA ASP A 123 -35.06 19.83 -36.85
C ASP A 123 -34.47 21.13 -36.29
N ILE A 124 -33.15 21.12 -36.12
CA ILE A 124 -32.38 22.26 -35.60
C ILE A 124 -31.32 22.62 -36.62
N ASN A 125 -31.34 23.90 -37.02
CA ASN A 125 -30.32 24.43 -37.92
C ASN A 125 -29.07 24.85 -37.13
N SER A 126 -27.95 25.03 -37.83
CA SER A 126 -26.69 25.43 -37.22
C SER A 126 -26.72 26.84 -36.62
N GLU A 127 -27.59 27.73 -37.13
CA GLU A 127 -27.76 29.10 -36.62
C GLU A 127 -28.35 29.12 -35.20
N GLU A 128 -29.33 28.26 -34.91
CA GLU A 128 -29.92 28.13 -33.57
C GLU A 128 -28.90 27.64 -32.53
N LEU A 129 -27.90 26.85 -32.95
CA LEU A 129 -26.83 26.37 -32.07
C LEU A 129 -25.81 27.46 -31.71
N GLU A 130 -25.75 28.59 -32.42
CA GLU A 130 -24.82 29.70 -32.13
C GLU A 130 -25.06 30.35 -30.76
N ILE A 131 -26.22 30.11 -30.14
CA ILE A 131 -26.46 30.51 -28.74
C ILE A 131 -25.41 29.96 -27.77
N PHE A 132 -24.76 28.84 -28.12
CA PHE A 132 -23.71 28.21 -27.32
C PHE A 132 -22.28 28.65 -27.69
N ARG A 133 -22.11 29.51 -28.71
CA ARG A 133 -20.80 29.94 -29.24
C ARG A 133 -19.88 30.52 -28.19
N ASN A 134 -20.40 31.44 -27.38
CA ASN A 134 -19.65 32.09 -26.30
C ASN A 134 -19.07 31.09 -25.28
N ASP A 135 -19.81 30.03 -24.97
CA ASP A 135 -19.33 28.99 -24.05
C ASP A 135 -18.28 28.09 -24.71
N PHE A 136 -18.43 27.84 -26.01
CA PHE A 136 -17.45 27.15 -26.83
C PHE A 136 -16.12 27.93 -26.89
N GLU A 137 -16.16 29.23 -27.16
CA GLU A 137 -14.98 30.10 -27.21
C GLU A 137 -14.28 30.20 -25.85
N LYS A 138 -15.03 30.31 -24.75
CA LYS A 138 -14.45 30.24 -23.39
C LYS A 138 -13.74 28.91 -23.15
N LYS A 139 -14.30 27.82 -23.66
CA LYS A 139 -13.70 26.49 -23.53
C LYS A 139 -12.46 26.33 -24.41
N TRP A 140 -12.50 26.84 -25.64
CA TRP A 140 -11.36 26.89 -26.56
C TRP A 140 -10.19 27.68 -25.97
N ASN A 141 -10.43 28.89 -25.48
CA ASN A 141 -9.44 29.72 -24.80
C ASN A 141 -8.79 29.00 -23.61
N LYS A 142 -9.59 28.27 -22.84
CA LYS A 142 -9.11 27.45 -21.73
C LYS A 142 -8.25 26.28 -22.20
N ILE A 143 -8.63 25.62 -23.29
CA ILE A 143 -7.87 24.52 -23.89
C ILE A 143 -6.51 25.03 -24.42
N ASN A 144 -6.48 26.18 -25.10
CA ASN A 144 -5.23 26.79 -25.56
C ASN A 144 -4.29 27.14 -24.41
N SER A 145 -4.83 27.74 -23.33
CA SER A 145 -4.05 28.01 -22.13
C SER A 145 -3.51 26.73 -21.47
N LEU A 146 -4.26 25.63 -21.55
CA LEU A 146 -3.82 24.33 -21.06
C LEU A 146 -2.75 23.70 -21.95
N LYS A 147 -2.87 23.82 -23.28
CA LYS A 147 -1.83 23.38 -24.24
C LYS A 147 -0.49 24.01 -23.89
N TYR A 148 -0.46 25.34 -23.80
CA TYR A 148 0.73 26.08 -23.40
C TYR A 148 1.26 25.65 -22.01
N SER A 149 0.37 25.45 -21.03
CA SER A 149 0.78 24.97 -19.70
C SER A 149 1.37 23.56 -19.71
N LEU A 150 1.01 22.70 -20.66
CA LEU A 150 1.55 21.35 -20.80
C LEU A 150 2.93 21.39 -21.46
N GLU A 151 3.06 22.18 -22.54
CA GLU A 151 4.30 22.40 -23.31
C GLU A 151 5.41 22.98 -22.43
N GLU A 152 5.09 24.04 -21.67
CA GLU A 152 6.05 24.70 -20.77
C GLU A 152 6.46 23.83 -19.59
N ASN A 153 5.68 22.79 -19.25
CA ASN A 153 6.00 21.87 -18.17
C ASN A 153 6.99 20.78 -18.64
N LYS A 154 8.14 21.21 -19.15
CA LYS A 154 9.23 20.38 -19.68
C LYS A 154 10.30 20.03 -18.64
N ALA A 155 11.18 19.09 -19.00
CA ALA A 155 12.33 18.73 -18.19
C ALA A 155 13.29 19.93 -18.12
N ASN A 156 13.84 20.20 -16.94
CA ASN A 156 14.59 21.45 -16.73
C ASN A 156 15.78 21.35 -15.78
N TYR A 157 16.05 20.21 -15.16
CA TYR A 157 17.29 20.00 -14.40
C TYR A 157 18.33 19.37 -15.30
N HIS A 158 19.54 19.93 -15.30
CA HIS A 158 20.65 19.45 -16.11
C HIS A 158 21.96 19.51 -15.32
N LYS A 159 22.88 18.62 -15.68
CA LYS A 159 24.24 18.61 -15.15
C LYS A 159 25.17 19.31 -16.12
N ILE A 160 26.06 20.15 -15.58
CA ILE A 160 27.08 20.88 -16.30
C ILE A 160 28.41 20.65 -15.59
N ASN A 161 29.45 20.36 -16.36
CA ASN A 161 30.82 20.46 -15.90
C ASN A 161 31.40 21.84 -16.27
N GLU A 162 31.63 22.69 -15.27
CA GLU A 162 32.22 24.02 -15.45
C GLU A 162 33.51 24.11 -14.63
N ASN A 163 34.65 24.33 -15.28
CA ASN A 163 35.96 24.46 -14.62
C ASN A 163 36.32 23.29 -13.68
N ASN A 164 36.08 22.04 -14.10
CA ASN A 164 36.24 20.80 -13.31
C ASN A 164 35.29 20.66 -12.11
N ILE A 165 34.23 21.46 -12.05
CA ILE A 165 33.22 21.36 -10.99
C ILE A 165 31.88 20.91 -11.59
N GLU A 166 31.48 19.70 -11.25
CA GLU A 166 30.19 19.15 -11.65
C GLU A 166 29.04 19.78 -10.83
N LYS A 167 28.24 20.63 -11.48
CA LYS A 167 27.09 21.30 -10.86
C LYS A 167 25.80 20.90 -11.55
N VAL A 168 24.71 20.91 -10.79
CA VAL A 168 23.35 20.75 -11.33
C VAL A 168 22.52 21.98 -11.04
N GLU A 169 21.83 22.44 -12.07
CA GLU A 169 20.92 23.57 -11.98
C GLU A 169 19.66 23.38 -12.83
N GLY A 170 18.64 24.19 -12.52
CA GLY A 170 17.37 24.18 -13.21
C GLY A 170 17.19 25.37 -14.15
N LYS A 171 16.84 25.12 -15.42
CA LYS A 171 16.60 26.16 -16.44
C LYS A 171 15.20 26.78 -16.42
N SER A 172 14.28 26.25 -15.60
CA SER A 172 12.95 26.87 -15.50
C SER A 172 13.08 28.25 -14.85
N LYS A 173 12.26 29.22 -15.26
CA LYS A 173 12.23 30.58 -14.67
C LYS A 173 12.23 30.59 -13.14
N ARG A 174 11.47 29.67 -12.55
CA ARG A 174 11.41 29.50 -11.10
C ARG A 174 12.71 28.97 -10.50
N ASN A 175 13.42 28.11 -11.20
CA ASN A 175 14.68 27.54 -10.75
C ASN A 175 15.85 28.50 -10.95
N ILE A 176 15.85 29.33 -12.00
CA ILE A 176 16.80 30.44 -12.17
C ILE A 176 16.75 31.36 -10.94
N PHE A 177 15.53 31.72 -10.52
CA PHE A 177 15.32 32.46 -9.27
C PHE A 177 15.83 31.70 -8.03
N TYR A 178 15.61 30.38 -7.94
CA TYR A 178 16.11 29.60 -6.80
C TYR A 178 17.63 29.41 -6.80
N ASN A 179 18.28 29.38 -7.96
CA ASN A 179 19.73 29.37 -8.06
C ASN A 179 20.34 30.60 -7.38
N TYR A 180 19.72 31.77 -7.54
CA TYR A 180 20.17 33.00 -6.89
C TYR A 180 20.22 32.87 -5.36
N TYR A 181 19.23 32.19 -4.77
CA TYR A 181 19.08 31.98 -3.32
C TYR A 181 19.53 30.59 -2.85
N LYS A 182 20.30 29.87 -3.68
CA LYS A 182 20.75 28.51 -3.38
C LYS A 182 21.72 28.48 -2.19
N ASP A 183 22.54 29.52 -2.06
CA ASP A 183 23.49 29.66 -0.96
C ASP A 183 22.77 29.95 0.37
N SER A 184 23.20 29.24 1.40
CA SER A 184 22.82 29.46 2.79
C SER A 184 22.97 30.92 3.25
N ALA A 185 23.96 31.66 2.75
CA ALA A 185 24.20 33.05 3.10
C ALA A 185 23.03 33.98 2.71
N LYS A 186 22.36 33.70 1.57
CA LYS A 186 21.25 34.52 1.05
C LYS A 186 19.88 34.12 1.60
N ARG A 187 19.83 33.18 2.54
CA ARG A 187 18.55 32.65 3.08
C ARG A 187 17.76 33.71 3.83
N ASN A 188 18.42 34.58 4.59
CA ASN A 188 17.74 35.64 5.34
C ASN A 188 17.17 36.71 4.39
N ASP A 189 17.91 37.08 3.36
CA ASP A 189 17.44 38.02 2.33
C ASP A 189 16.22 37.47 1.59
N TYR A 190 16.23 36.17 1.28
CA TYR A 190 15.08 35.49 0.70
C TYR A 190 13.83 35.57 1.60
N ILE A 191 13.99 35.40 2.92
CA ILE A 191 12.89 35.51 3.88
C ILE A 191 12.36 36.94 3.94
N ASN A 192 13.25 37.92 4.04
CA ASN A 192 12.89 39.33 4.13
C ASN A 192 12.12 39.77 2.87
N ASN A 193 12.58 39.39 1.69
CA ASN A 193 11.91 39.72 0.43
C ASN A 193 10.52 39.04 0.30
N ILE A 194 10.32 37.85 0.87
CA ILE A 194 8.98 37.23 0.95
C ILE A 194 8.06 38.05 1.85
N GLN A 195 8.55 38.44 3.02
CA GLN A 195 7.75 39.21 3.98
C GLN A 195 7.38 40.58 3.42
N GLU A 196 8.34 41.27 2.79
CA GLU A 196 8.11 42.54 2.10
C GLU A 196 7.05 42.39 0.99
N ALA A 197 7.16 41.37 0.15
CA ALA A 197 6.17 41.12 -0.91
C ALA A 197 4.79 40.74 -0.34
N PHE A 198 4.73 40.05 0.81
CA PHE A 198 3.48 39.77 1.49
C PHE A 198 2.81 41.05 1.97
N ASP A 199 3.55 41.92 2.66
CA ASP A 199 3.02 43.16 3.20
C ASP A 199 2.62 44.14 2.08
N LYS A 200 3.31 44.13 0.92
CA LYS A 200 2.91 44.89 -0.28
C LYS A 200 1.57 44.44 -0.87
N LEU A 201 1.27 43.14 -0.83
CA LEU A 201 0.07 42.58 -1.45
C LEU A 201 -1.13 42.52 -0.50
N TYR A 202 -0.89 42.30 0.79
CA TYR A 202 -1.92 41.94 1.74
C TYR A 202 -1.83 42.84 2.97
N LYS A 203 -2.82 43.71 3.13
CA LYS A 203 -3.01 44.49 4.35
C LYS A 203 -3.79 43.69 5.39
N LYS A 204 -3.58 44.00 6.66
CA LYS A 204 -4.22 43.29 7.77
C LYS A 204 -5.75 43.38 7.68
N GLU A 205 -6.27 44.57 7.46
CA GLU A 205 -7.71 44.86 7.41
C GLU A 205 -8.39 44.10 6.25
N ASP A 206 -7.73 44.07 5.08
CA ASP A 206 -8.23 43.37 3.89
C ASP A 206 -8.28 41.85 4.10
N ILE A 207 -7.28 41.29 4.77
CA ILE A 207 -7.23 39.85 5.06
C ILE A 207 -8.24 39.48 6.15
N GLU A 208 -8.45 40.32 7.16
CA GLU A 208 -9.48 40.12 8.19
C GLU A 208 -10.88 40.15 7.57
N ASN A 209 -11.14 41.11 6.66
CA ASN A 209 -12.37 41.17 5.89
C ASN A 209 -12.57 39.93 4.99
N LEU A 210 -11.51 39.49 4.31
CA LEU A 210 -11.54 38.27 3.51
C LEU A 210 -11.84 37.04 4.38
N PHE A 211 -11.24 36.96 5.58
CA PHE A 211 -11.47 35.88 6.53
C PHE A 211 -12.91 35.88 7.05
N PHE A 212 -13.47 37.04 7.39
CA PHE A 212 -14.88 37.18 7.79
C PHE A 212 -15.83 36.63 6.72
N LEU A 213 -15.58 36.92 5.44
CA LEU A 213 -16.36 36.36 4.34
C LEU A 213 -16.18 34.84 4.23
N ILE A 214 -14.96 34.32 4.44
CA ILE A 214 -14.70 32.88 4.41
C ILE A 214 -15.46 32.14 5.52
N GLU A 215 -15.48 32.69 6.72
CA GLU A 215 -16.13 32.10 7.90
C GLU A 215 -17.66 32.05 7.73
N ASN A 216 -18.25 33.11 7.16
CA ASN A 216 -19.71 33.26 7.04
C ASN A 216 -20.31 32.77 5.71
N SER A 217 -19.50 32.45 4.70
CA SER A 217 -20.01 32.10 3.37
C SER A 217 -20.78 30.77 3.32
N LYS A 218 -21.99 30.80 2.75
CA LYS A 218 -22.70 29.58 2.34
C LYS A 218 -22.10 29.00 1.05
N LYS A 219 -22.44 27.73 0.73
CA LYS A 219 -21.89 27.00 -0.43
C LYS A 219 -22.03 27.75 -1.76
N HIS A 220 -23.11 28.52 -1.96
CA HIS A 220 -23.38 29.31 -3.17
C HIS A 220 -22.75 30.71 -3.15
N GLU A 221 -22.22 31.19 -2.03
CA GLU A 221 -21.68 32.55 -1.88
C GLU A 221 -20.17 32.66 -2.08
N LYS A 222 -19.50 31.56 -2.45
CA LYS A 222 -18.05 31.53 -2.67
C LYS A 222 -17.56 32.52 -3.75
N TYR A 223 -18.46 33.01 -4.61
CA TYR A 223 -18.15 34.06 -5.57
C TYR A 223 -17.81 35.39 -4.89
N LYS A 224 -18.46 35.73 -3.76
CA LYS A 224 -18.20 36.96 -2.99
C LYS A 224 -16.76 37.00 -2.48
N ILE A 225 -16.25 35.86 -2.00
CA ILE A 225 -14.84 35.71 -1.57
C ILE A 225 -13.89 35.94 -2.74
N ARG A 226 -14.22 35.40 -3.92
CA ARG A 226 -13.40 35.58 -5.12
C ARG A 226 -13.39 37.04 -5.59
N GLU A 227 -14.52 37.72 -5.52
CA GLU A 227 -14.63 39.14 -5.84
C GLU A 227 -13.86 40.01 -4.86
N CYS A 228 -14.00 39.77 -3.56
CA CYS A 228 -13.21 40.43 -2.52
C CYS A 228 -11.71 40.22 -2.78
N TYR A 229 -11.27 38.99 -3.02
CA TYR A 229 -9.87 38.71 -3.34
C TYR A 229 -9.39 39.45 -4.59
N HIS A 230 -10.20 39.52 -5.66
CA HIS A 230 -9.87 40.28 -6.87
C HIS A 230 -9.74 41.78 -6.62
N LYS A 231 -10.50 42.35 -5.67
CA LYS A 231 -10.35 43.75 -5.25
C LYS A 231 -9.03 43.96 -4.53
N ILE A 232 -8.68 43.06 -3.59
CA ILE A 232 -7.41 43.10 -2.85
C ILE A 232 -6.22 43.11 -3.82
N ILE A 233 -6.21 42.20 -4.81
CA ILE A 233 -5.13 42.13 -5.81
C ILE A 233 -5.28 43.13 -6.97
N ARG A 234 -6.21 44.08 -6.90
CA ARG A 234 -6.46 45.13 -7.91
C ARG A 234 -6.65 44.63 -9.35
N ARG A 235 -7.20 43.42 -9.51
CA ARG A 235 -7.29 42.72 -10.82
C ARG A 235 -8.09 43.49 -11.87
N LYS A 236 -9.13 44.23 -11.47
CA LYS A 236 -9.99 45.02 -12.38
C LYS A 236 -9.18 46.16 -13.01
N ASN A 237 -8.51 46.96 -12.17
CA ASN A 237 -7.64 48.06 -12.60
C ASN A 237 -6.54 47.58 -13.57
N ASP A 238 -5.85 46.49 -13.24
CA ASP A 238 -4.78 45.95 -14.09
C ASP A 238 -5.28 45.44 -15.45
N LYS A 239 -6.51 44.90 -15.51
CA LYS A 239 -7.10 44.39 -16.74
C LYS A 239 -7.60 45.52 -17.64
N GLU A 240 -8.30 46.49 -17.07
CA GLU A 240 -8.96 47.56 -17.81
C GLU A 240 -7.96 48.65 -18.25
N ASN A 241 -7.04 49.07 -17.37
CA ASN A 241 -6.23 50.26 -17.62
C ASN A 241 -4.83 49.97 -18.17
N PHE A 242 -4.23 48.82 -17.86
CA PHE A 242 -2.80 48.59 -18.12
C PHE A 242 -2.48 47.42 -19.05
N SER A 243 -3.38 46.44 -19.21
CA SER A 243 -3.00 45.19 -19.88
C SER A 243 -2.67 45.34 -21.37
N LYS A 244 -3.31 46.26 -22.09
CA LYS A 244 -3.03 46.54 -23.51
C LYS A 244 -1.73 47.34 -23.68
N ILE A 245 -1.61 48.45 -22.95
CA ILE A 245 -0.44 49.33 -22.94
C ILE A 245 0.84 48.55 -22.60
N ILE A 246 0.81 47.73 -21.54
CA ILE A 246 1.95 46.89 -21.17
C ILE A 246 2.34 45.92 -22.29
N TYR A 247 1.36 45.32 -22.97
CA TYR A 247 1.65 44.33 -24.01
C TYR A 247 2.32 44.95 -25.24
N GLU A 248 1.90 46.16 -25.61
CA GLU A 248 2.52 46.95 -26.69
C GLU A 248 3.93 47.40 -26.28
N GLU A 249 4.12 47.97 -25.09
CA GLU A 249 5.43 48.45 -24.65
C GLU A 249 6.47 47.35 -24.38
N ILE A 250 6.06 46.13 -24.02
CA ILE A 250 6.99 44.99 -23.87
C ILE A 250 7.74 44.69 -25.17
N GLN A 251 7.17 45.01 -26.34
CA GLN A 251 7.85 44.84 -27.63
C GLN A 251 8.89 45.95 -27.90
N ASN A 252 8.78 47.08 -27.19
CA ASN A 252 9.55 48.30 -27.45
C ASN A 252 10.71 48.53 -26.45
N VAL A 253 10.86 47.66 -25.44
CA VAL A 253 11.87 47.82 -24.38
C VAL A 253 12.57 46.49 -24.09
N ASN A 254 13.85 46.57 -23.73
CA ASN A 254 14.69 45.37 -23.58
C ASN A 254 14.82 44.92 -22.12
N ASN A 255 14.59 45.81 -21.17
CA ASN A 255 14.67 45.52 -19.74
C ASN A 255 13.46 46.05 -18.95
N MET A 256 13.29 45.50 -17.74
CA MET A 256 12.18 45.82 -16.85
C MET A 256 12.24 47.26 -16.33
N LYS A 257 13.42 47.84 -16.18
CA LYS A 257 13.60 49.21 -15.70
C LYS A 257 12.99 50.21 -16.70
N GLU A 258 13.34 50.09 -17.97
CA GLU A 258 12.76 50.87 -19.07
C GLU A 258 11.24 50.71 -19.14
N LEU A 259 10.72 49.48 -18.95
CA LEU A 259 9.27 49.25 -18.94
C LEU A 259 8.60 49.99 -17.77
N ILE A 260 9.21 49.99 -16.58
CA ILE A 260 8.68 50.69 -15.41
C ILE A 260 8.71 52.20 -15.62
N GLU A 261 9.76 52.73 -16.25
CA GLU A 261 9.86 54.16 -16.59
C GLU A 261 8.76 54.59 -17.56
N LYS A 262 8.47 53.77 -18.58
CA LYS A 262 7.37 54.02 -19.52
C LYS A 262 5.97 53.79 -18.93
N VAL A 263 5.84 52.88 -17.96
CA VAL A 263 4.55 52.55 -17.33
C VAL A 263 4.67 52.52 -15.79
N PRO A 264 4.82 53.70 -15.14
CA PRO A 264 5.18 53.77 -13.71
C PRO A 264 4.06 53.35 -12.75
N ASN A 265 2.80 53.54 -13.14
CA ASN A 265 1.62 53.40 -12.27
C ASN A 265 1.03 51.98 -12.18
N VAL A 266 1.77 50.97 -12.63
CA VAL A 266 1.32 49.56 -12.63
C VAL A 266 1.36 48.98 -11.21
N SER A 267 0.40 48.11 -10.86
CA SER A 267 0.43 47.42 -9.57
C SER A 267 1.69 46.56 -9.40
N GLU A 268 2.20 46.47 -8.16
CA GLU A 268 3.40 45.65 -7.85
C GLU A 268 3.22 44.18 -8.26
N LEU A 269 2.01 43.63 -8.11
CA LEU A 269 1.69 42.28 -8.58
C LEU A 269 1.81 42.17 -10.10
N LYS A 270 1.27 43.14 -10.85
CA LYS A 270 1.30 43.12 -12.31
C LYS A 270 2.72 43.32 -12.84
N LYS A 271 3.51 44.22 -12.25
CA LYS A 271 4.96 44.35 -12.50
C LYS A 271 5.66 42.99 -12.31
N SER A 272 5.37 42.32 -11.20
CA SER A 272 5.93 41.01 -10.88
C SER A 272 5.57 39.91 -11.88
N GLN A 273 4.30 39.85 -12.30
CA GLN A 273 3.83 38.91 -13.31
C GLN A 273 4.47 39.15 -14.68
N VAL A 274 4.67 40.42 -15.06
CA VAL A 274 5.33 40.82 -16.30
C VAL A 274 6.80 40.44 -16.26
N PHE A 275 7.51 40.78 -15.18
CA PHE A 275 8.92 40.40 -15.00
C PHE A 275 9.12 38.89 -15.11
N TYR A 276 8.32 38.10 -14.39
CA TYR A 276 8.37 36.63 -14.46
C TYR A 276 8.08 36.11 -15.88
N LYS A 277 7.12 36.70 -16.61
CA LYS A 277 6.73 36.19 -17.92
C LYS A 277 7.70 36.60 -19.04
N TYR A 278 8.31 37.78 -19.00
CA TYR A 278 9.02 38.32 -20.16
C TYR A 278 10.50 38.61 -19.93
N TYR A 279 10.94 38.96 -18.72
CA TYR A 279 12.28 39.51 -18.47
C TYR A 279 13.20 38.61 -17.61
N LEU A 280 12.64 37.78 -16.72
CA LEU A 280 13.45 37.00 -15.76
C LEU A 280 14.50 36.08 -16.40
N ASN A 281 14.28 35.62 -17.63
CA ASN A 281 15.23 34.79 -18.38
C ASN A 281 16.07 35.58 -19.40
N LYS A 282 15.86 36.89 -19.52
CA LYS A 282 16.57 37.77 -20.46
C LYS A 282 17.59 38.67 -19.76
N GLU A 283 17.40 38.95 -18.48
CA GLU A 283 18.27 39.82 -17.68
C GLU A 283 19.18 39.04 -16.72
N LYS A 284 20.38 39.59 -16.45
CA LYS A 284 21.26 39.10 -15.38
C LYS A 284 20.68 39.50 -14.02
N LEU A 285 20.51 38.53 -13.13
CA LEU A 285 19.90 38.77 -11.80
C LEU A 285 20.87 39.46 -10.84
N ASN A 286 20.37 40.44 -10.09
CA ASN A 286 21.05 41.17 -9.01
C ASN A 286 20.10 41.40 -7.83
N ASP A 287 20.57 42.03 -6.75
CA ASP A 287 19.77 42.22 -5.53
C ASP A 287 18.56 43.17 -5.70
N GLU A 288 18.53 43.96 -6.77
CA GLU A 288 17.42 44.87 -7.07
C GLU A 288 16.35 44.19 -7.93
N ASN A 289 16.72 43.64 -9.09
CA ASN A 289 15.75 43.09 -10.04
C ASN A 289 15.13 41.77 -9.56
N ILE A 290 15.81 41.01 -8.70
CA ILE A 290 15.30 39.75 -8.15
C ILE A 290 14.05 39.98 -7.28
N LYS A 291 13.93 41.16 -6.66
CA LYS A 291 12.80 41.54 -5.80
C LYS A 291 11.49 41.60 -6.59
N TYR A 292 11.54 41.92 -7.88
CA TYR A 292 10.35 42.00 -8.72
C TYR A 292 9.60 40.66 -8.81
N VAL A 293 10.20 39.51 -8.55
CA VAL A 293 9.52 38.19 -8.68
C VAL A 293 8.62 37.85 -7.50
N PHE A 294 8.92 38.38 -6.30
CA PHE A 294 8.38 37.83 -5.06
C PHE A 294 6.85 37.98 -4.94
N CYS A 295 6.30 39.11 -5.37
CA CYS A 295 4.84 39.34 -5.33
C CYS A 295 4.08 38.25 -6.09
N HIS A 296 4.53 37.86 -7.28
CA HIS A 296 3.90 36.79 -8.04
C HIS A 296 3.94 35.44 -7.31
N PHE A 297 5.06 35.10 -6.66
CA PHE A 297 5.19 33.83 -5.93
C PHE A 297 4.35 33.78 -4.66
N VAL A 298 4.25 34.90 -3.95
CA VAL A 298 3.39 35.07 -2.77
C VAL A 298 1.92 34.97 -3.16
N GLU A 299 1.49 35.62 -4.25
CA GLU A 299 0.14 35.54 -4.79
C GLU A 299 -0.25 34.10 -5.15
N ILE A 300 0.62 33.37 -5.86
CA ILE A 300 0.37 31.98 -6.23
C ILE A 300 0.09 31.10 -5.01
N GLU A 301 0.82 31.28 -3.91
CA GLU A 301 0.62 30.49 -2.71
C GLU A 301 -0.68 30.82 -1.99
N MET A 302 -1.07 32.10 -1.92
CA MET A 302 -2.39 32.50 -1.39
C MET A 302 -3.53 31.95 -2.26
N SER A 303 -3.45 32.09 -3.58
CA SER A 303 -4.41 31.54 -4.54
C SER A 303 -4.56 30.01 -4.40
N LYS A 304 -3.47 29.28 -4.13
CA LYS A 304 -3.52 27.84 -3.83
C LYS A 304 -4.20 27.54 -2.49
N LEU A 305 -3.98 28.36 -1.46
CA LEU A 305 -4.67 28.22 -0.18
C LEU A 305 -6.17 28.41 -0.34
N LEU A 306 -6.61 29.49 -0.99
CA LEU A 306 -8.03 29.73 -1.30
C LEU A 306 -8.63 28.57 -2.10
N LYS A 307 -7.94 28.08 -3.13
CA LYS A 307 -8.39 26.93 -3.92
C LYS A 307 -8.63 25.68 -3.09
N ASN A 308 -7.71 25.36 -2.18
CA ASN A 308 -7.74 24.09 -1.45
C ASN A 308 -8.61 24.15 -0.17
N PHE A 309 -8.67 25.29 0.50
CA PHE A 309 -9.33 25.45 1.80
C PHE A 309 -10.68 26.17 1.73
N VAL A 310 -10.96 26.91 0.65
CA VAL A 310 -12.21 27.67 0.47
C VAL A 310 -13.01 27.11 -0.71
N TYR A 311 -12.48 27.17 -1.93
CA TYR A 311 -13.23 26.82 -3.13
C TYR A 311 -13.50 25.31 -3.23
N LYS A 312 -12.48 24.49 -2.97
CA LYS A 312 -12.56 23.02 -3.00
C LYS A 312 -12.41 22.40 -1.61
N LYS A 313 -12.84 23.12 -0.56
CA LYS A 313 -12.80 22.65 0.83
C LYS A 313 -13.37 21.22 0.93
N PRO A 314 -12.53 20.22 1.25
CA PRO A 314 -13.02 18.88 1.53
C PRO A 314 -13.87 18.89 2.82
N SER A 315 -14.85 17.99 2.93
CA SER A 315 -15.76 17.91 4.08
C SER A 315 -15.06 17.67 5.42
N ASN A 316 -13.83 17.16 5.41
CA ASN A 316 -13.04 16.85 6.60
C ASN A 316 -12.20 18.01 7.16
N ILE A 317 -12.28 19.21 6.57
CA ILE A 317 -11.56 20.40 7.07
C ILE A 317 -12.49 21.19 7.99
N SER A 318 -12.15 21.29 9.27
CA SER A 318 -12.88 22.10 10.25
C SER A 318 -12.75 23.60 9.98
N ASN A 319 -13.74 24.38 10.42
CA ASN A 319 -13.71 25.85 10.34
C ASN A 319 -12.53 26.42 11.17
N ASP A 320 -12.25 25.87 12.35
CA ASP A 320 -11.11 26.28 13.18
C ASP A 320 -9.75 26.13 12.49
N LYS A 321 -9.62 25.15 11.60
CA LYS A 321 -8.40 24.96 10.83
C LYS A 321 -8.25 26.04 9.75
N VAL A 322 -9.37 26.48 9.17
CA VAL A 322 -9.38 27.60 8.22
C VAL A 322 -9.00 28.89 8.95
N LYS A 323 -9.55 29.14 10.14
CA LYS A 323 -9.18 30.27 11.01
C LYS A 323 -7.68 30.34 11.28
N ARG A 324 -7.09 29.23 11.73
CA ARG A 324 -5.64 29.13 11.97
C ARG A 324 -4.75 29.31 10.73
N ILE A 325 -5.30 29.18 9.52
CA ILE A 325 -4.55 29.33 8.27
C ILE A 325 -4.62 30.76 7.73
N PHE A 326 -5.77 31.42 7.88
CA PHE A 326 -6.06 32.73 7.27
C PHE A 326 -5.97 33.91 8.24
N GLU A 327 -5.77 33.67 9.53
CA GLU A 327 -5.31 34.72 10.46
C GLU A 327 -4.01 35.35 9.95
N TYR A 328 -3.93 36.69 9.96
CA TYR A 328 -2.92 37.45 9.22
C TYR A 328 -1.48 37.00 9.50
N GLN A 329 -1.08 36.89 10.77
CA GLN A 329 0.29 36.51 11.14
C GLN A 329 0.57 35.04 10.82
N SER A 330 -0.40 34.15 11.08
CA SER A 330 -0.31 32.74 10.69
C SER A 330 -0.19 32.58 9.17
N LEU A 331 -0.94 33.34 8.38
CA LEU A 331 -0.93 33.31 6.92
C LEU A 331 0.42 33.77 6.37
N LYS A 332 0.95 34.89 6.88
CA LYS A 332 2.28 35.42 6.54
C LYS A 332 3.35 34.36 6.76
N LYS A 333 3.41 33.80 7.98
CA LYS A 333 4.39 32.76 8.33
C LYS A 333 4.18 31.46 7.54
N LEU A 334 2.95 31.13 7.18
CA LEU A 334 2.63 29.94 6.40
C LEU A 334 3.14 30.04 4.96
N ILE A 335 3.00 31.20 4.31
CA ILE A 335 3.49 31.44 2.95
C ILE A 335 5.02 31.45 2.93
N GLU A 336 5.65 32.12 3.89
CA GLU A 336 7.11 32.11 4.09
C GLU A 336 7.65 30.68 4.15
N ASN A 337 7.13 29.87 5.09
CA ASN A 337 7.55 28.48 5.26
C ASN A 337 7.30 27.61 4.00
N LYS A 338 6.23 27.88 3.24
CA LYS A 338 5.95 27.17 1.98
C LYS A 338 6.99 27.48 0.91
N LEU A 339 7.36 28.75 0.77
CA LEU A 339 8.36 29.20 -0.21
C LEU A 339 9.78 28.74 0.18
N LEU A 340 10.11 28.74 1.47
CA LEU A 340 11.35 28.12 1.98
C LEU A 340 11.41 26.63 1.70
N ASN A 341 10.36 25.87 2.03
CA ASN A 341 10.31 24.43 1.77
C ASN A 341 10.52 24.11 0.28
N LYS A 342 10.03 24.97 -0.62
CA LYS A 342 10.21 24.82 -2.07
C LYS A 342 11.65 25.08 -2.52
N LEU A 343 12.31 26.09 -1.95
CA LEU A 343 13.73 26.37 -2.18
C LEU A 343 14.58 25.21 -1.64
N ASP A 344 14.34 24.75 -0.40
CA ASP A 344 15.07 23.62 0.18
C ASP A 344 14.89 22.33 -0.66
N THR A 345 13.70 22.11 -1.23
CA THR A 345 13.46 20.98 -2.16
C THR A 345 14.22 21.15 -3.47
N TYR A 346 14.34 22.38 -3.97
CA TYR A 346 15.11 22.68 -5.17
C TYR A 346 16.58 22.31 -4.99
N VAL A 347 17.20 22.74 -3.88
CA VAL A 347 18.60 22.44 -3.56
C VAL A 347 18.83 20.93 -3.43
N ARG A 348 17.93 20.22 -2.73
CA ARG A 348 17.98 18.75 -2.66
C ARG A 348 17.87 18.09 -4.04
N ASN A 349 17.03 18.60 -4.94
CA ASN A 349 16.94 18.06 -6.29
C ASN A 349 18.25 18.26 -7.06
N CYS A 350 18.93 19.39 -6.89
CA CYS A 350 20.26 19.61 -7.49
C CYS A 350 21.25 18.54 -7.02
N GLY A 351 21.38 18.32 -5.71
CA GLY A 351 22.29 17.27 -5.21
C GLY A 351 21.86 15.86 -5.60
N LYS A 352 20.55 15.56 -5.61
CA LYS A 352 20.04 14.27 -6.12
C LYS A 352 20.53 14.01 -7.54
N TYR A 353 20.28 14.94 -8.45
CA TYR A 353 20.61 14.75 -9.85
C TYR A 353 22.11 14.86 -10.13
N SER A 354 22.89 15.50 -9.25
CA SER A 354 24.36 15.51 -9.35
C SER A 354 24.94 14.09 -9.29
N PHE A 355 24.34 13.21 -8.49
CA PHE A 355 24.74 11.80 -8.43
C PHE A 355 24.25 10.95 -9.61
N TYR A 356 23.04 11.21 -10.10
CA TYR A 356 22.39 10.29 -11.04
C TYR A 356 22.49 10.70 -12.51
N LEU A 357 22.75 11.97 -12.82
CA LEU A 357 22.92 12.43 -14.20
C LEU A 357 24.38 12.34 -14.61
N GLN A 358 24.59 11.98 -15.87
CA GLN A 358 25.86 12.20 -16.56
C GLN A 358 25.97 13.66 -17.05
N ASP A 359 27.16 14.10 -17.42
CA ASP A 359 27.35 15.44 -17.96
C ASP A 359 26.55 15.64 -19.26
N GLY A 360 25.90 16.79 -19.39
CA GLY A 360 24.98 17.09 -20.50
C GLY A 360 23.60 16.45 -20.41
N GLU A 361 23.33 15.52 -19.48
CA GLU A 361 22.02 14.90 -19.33
C GLU A 361 20.98 15.81 -18.65
N ILE A 362 19.70 15.54 -18.95
CA ILE A 362 18.54 16.27 -18.41
C ILE A 362 17.57 15.29 -17.76
N ALA A 363 17.10 15.61 -16.55
CA ALA A 363 16.18 14.75 -15.79
C ALA A 363 14.77 14.69 -16.41
N THR A 364 14.52 13.71 -17.28
CA THR A 364 13.21 13.45 -17.90
C THR A 364 12.23 12.72 -16.97
N SER A 365 10.96 12.62 -17.38
CA SER A 365 9.94 11.94 -16.57
C SER A 365 10.19 10.45 -16.38
N ASN A 366 10.70 9.74 -17.40
CA ASN A 366 10.98 8.31 -17.31
C ASN A 366 12.08 8.06 -16.28
N PHE A 367 13.17 8.82 -16.35
CA PHE A 367 14.28 8.77 -15.38
C PHE A 367 13.82 9.02 -13.94
N ILE A 368 13.03 10.08 -13.72
CA ILE A 368 12.51 10.41 -12.38
C ILE A 368 11.58 9.30 -11.85
N ALA A 369 10.74 8.73 -12.72
CA ALA A 369 9.81 7.68 -12.36
C ALA A 369 10.53 6.38 -11.99
N GLY A 370 11.52 5.95 -12.79
CA GLY A 370 12.34 4.76 -12.53
C GLY A 370 13.05 4.83 -11.18
N ASN A 371 13.78 5.93 -10.93
CA ASN A 371 14.46 6.15 -9.65
C ASN A 371 13.50 6.12 -8.46
N ARG A 372 12.31 6.73 -8.62
CA ARG A 372 11.29 6.72 -7.56
C ARG A 372 10.71 5.33 -7.30
N GLN A 373 10.47 4.55 -8.35
CA GLN A 373 9.96 3.18 -8.25
C GLN A 373 10.98 2.29 -7.56
N ASN A 374 12.26 2.38 -7.95
CA ASN A 374 13.37 1.65 -7.34
C ASN A 374 13.45 1.91 -5.83
N GLU A 375 13.60 3.18 -5.43
CA GLU A 375 13.69 3.54 -4.01
C GLU A 375 12.44 3.12 -3.21
N ALA A 376 11.24 3.17 -3.84
CA ALA A 376 10.00 2.79 -3.17
C ALA A 376 9.91 1.26 -2.96
N PHE A 377 10.40 0.47 -3.92
CA PHE A 377 10.51 -0.97 -3.78
C PHE A 377 11.48 -1.35 -2.66
N LEU A 378 12.71 -0.82 -2.70
CA LEU A 378 13.73 -1.07 -1.68
C LEU A 378 13.21 -0.78 -0.27
N ARG A 379 12.52 0.35 -0.06
CA ARG A 379 11.92 0.70 1.25
C ARG A 379 10.88 -0.31 1.75
N ASN A 380 10.18 -1.04 0.88
CA ASN A 380 9.26 -2.10 1.32
C ASN A 380 10.03 -3.30 1.91
N ILE A 381 11.29 -3.51 1.51
CA ILE A 381 12.14 -4.61 1.97
C ILE A 381 12.72 -4.34 3.37
N ILE A 382 12.64 -3.11 3.90
CA ILE A 382 13.06 -2.79 5.29
C ILE A 382 12.39 -3.72 6.31
N GLY A 383 11.12 -4.10 6.10
CA GLY A 383 10.43 -5.05 6.98
C GLY A 383 11.04 -6.43 7.05
N VAL A 384 11.64 -6.88 5.95
CA VAL A 384 12.30 -8.18 5.87
C VAL A 384 13.51 -8.20 6.78
N SER A 385 14.48 -7.29 6.60
CA SER A 385 15.69 -7.27 7.42
C SER A 385 15.39 -6.96 8.88
N SER A 386 14.43 -6.07 9.15
CA SER A 386 14.07 -5.70 10.51
C SER A 386 13.41 -6.85 11.27
N ALA A 387 12.42 -7.52 10.67
CA ALA A 387 11.76 -8.66 11.30
C ALA A 387 12.73 -9.83 11.48
N ALA A 388 13.60 -10.08 10.49
CA ALA A 388 14.63 -11.10 10.60
C ALA A 388 15.63 -10.81 11.73
N TYR A 389 16.07 -9.55 11.86
CA TYR A 389 16.93 -9.10 12.96
C TYR A 389 16.29 -9.32 14.33
N PHE A 390 15.01 -8.99 14.50
CA PHE A 390 14.32 -9.23 15.78
C PHE A 390 14.15 -10.71 16.09
N SER A 391 13.86 -11.54 15.09
CA SER A 391 13.83 -12.99 15.28
C SER A 391 15.20 -13.55 15.65
N LEU A 392 16.29 -13.05 15.06
CA LEU A 392 17.66 -13.41 15.44
C LEU A 392 17.94 -13.05 16.91
N ARG A 393 17.53 -11.86 17.37
CA ARG A 393 17.64 -11.46 18.77
C ARG A 393 16.85 -12.37 19.71
N ASN A 394 15.64 -12.77 19.32
CA ASN A 394 14.84 -13.69 20.10
C ASN A 394 15.47 -15.09 20.17
N ILE A 395 16.05 -15.58 19.07
CA ILE A 395 16.75 -16.87 19.04
C ILE A 395 17.90 -16.88 20.04
N LEU A 396 18.68 -15.79 20.09
CA LEU A 396 19.85 -15.64 20.96
C LEU A 396 19.51 -15.26 22.41
N GLU A 397 18.26 -14.90 22.70
CA GLU A 397 17.81 -14.38 24.01
C GLU A 397 18.71 -13.24 24.55
N THR A 398 19.13 -12.36 23.62
CA THR A 398 20.08 -11.29 23.94
C THR A 398 19.41 -10.09 24.61
N GLU A 399 19.92 -9.70 25.77
CA GLU A 399 19.48 -8.51 26.51
C GLU A 399 20.28 -7.26 26.16
N ASN A 400 21.18 -7.32 25.17
CA ASN A 400 21.98 -6.16 24.77
C ASN A 400 21.09 -4.99 24.37
N GLU A 401 21.19 -3.86 25.08
CA GLU A 401 20.43 -2.65 24.77
C GLU A 401 20.84 -2.01 23.42
N ASN A 402 22.03 -2.36 22.94
CA ASN A 402 22.57 -1.88 21.68
C ASN A 402 22.25 -2.84 20.51
N ASP A 403 22.48 -2.33 19.30
CA ASP A 403 22.45 -3.12 18.08
C ASP A 403 23.52 -4.22 18.09
N ILE A 404 23.13 -5.44 17.74
CA ILE A 404 24.01 -6.62 17.69
C ILE A 404 24.53 -6.93 16.29
N THR A 405 24.10 -6.17 15.28
CA THR A 405 24.47 -6.41 13.87
C THR A 405 25.97 -6.27 13.67
N GLY A 406 26.58 -7.25 12.99
CA GLY A 406 28.04 -7.30 12.75
C GLY A 406 28.88 -7.64 13.99
N ARG A 407 28.24 -8.11 15.07
CA ARG A 407 28.87 -8.44 16.38
C ARG A 407 28.59 -9.88 16.83
N ILE A 408 28.14 -10.74 15.92
CA ILE A 408 27.91 -12.17 16.20
C ILE A 408 29.22 -12.87 16.58
N LYS A 409 30.28 -12.67 15.78
CA LYS A 409 31.63 -13.21 16.04
C LYS A 409 32.44 -12.35 16.99
N GLY A 410 33.22 -12.99 17.85
CA GLY A 410 34.25 -12.31 18.64
C GLY A 410 35.37 -11.77 17.75
N LYS A 411 36.04 -10.71 18.22
CA LYS A 411 37.12 -10.04 17.46
C LYS A 411 38.29 -9.71 18.36
N THR A 412 39.50 -10.06 17.93
CA THR A 412 40.74 -9.61 18.57
C THR A 412 41.10 -8.22 18.06
N VAL A 413 41.25 -7.27 18.98
CA VAL A 413 41.58 -5.88 18.66
C VAL A 413 42.84 -5.47 19.42
N LYS A 414 43.78 -4.81 18.73
CA LYS A 414 44.96 -4.22 19.39
C LYS A 414 44.55 -2.94 20.12
N ASN A 415 44.85 -2.86 21.41
CA ASN A 415 44.59 -1.65 22.20
C ASN A 415 45.64 -0.56 21.89
N LYS A 416 45.47 0.64 22.45
CA LYS A 416 46.40 1.77 22.25
C LYS A 416 47.84 1.52 22.74
N LYS A 417 48.06 0.47 23.53
CA LYS A 417 49.37 0.03 24.05
C LYS A 417 49.98 -1.11 23.22
N GLY A 418 49.32 -1.56 22.15
CA GLY A 418 49.78 -2.64 21.28
C GLY A 418 49.38 -4.05 21.75
N GLU A 419 48.71 -4.19 22.90
CA GLU A 419 48.28 -5.49 23.43
C GLU A 419 47.02 -5.98 22.69
N GLU A 420 47.01 -7.26 22.32
CA GLU A 420 45.85 -7.91 21.72
C GLU A 420 44.79 -8.20 22.78
N LYS A 421 43.61 -7.61 22.64
CA LYS A 421 42.46 -7.84 23.50
C LYS A 421 41.35 -8.50 22.70
N TYR A 422 40.90 -9.68 23.14
CA TYR A 422 39.72 -10.31 22.60
C TYR A 422 38.45 -9.60 23.09
N ILE A 423 37.54 -9.31 22.16
CA ILE A 423 36.22 -8.76 22.44
C ILE A 423 35.21 -9.85 22.09
N SER A 424 34.51 -10.37 23.11
CA SER A 424 33.49 -11.40 22.96
C SER A 424 32.35 -10.94 22.05
N GLY A 425 32.00 -11.79 21.09
CA GLY A 425 30.80 -11.67 20.26
C GLY A 425 29.55 -12.16 20.98
N GLU A 426 28.40 -12.01 20.34
CA GLU A 426 27.13 -12.52 20.87
C GLU A 426 27.11 -14.06 20.96
N ILE A 427 27.82 -14.75 20.09
CA ILE A 427 27.94 -16.22 20.16
C ILE A 427 28.87 -16.63 21.29
N ASP A 428 29.90 -15.88 21.63
CA ASP A 428 30.74 -16.22 22.81
C ASP A 428 29.91 -16.18 24.09
N LYS A 429 29.11 -15.12 24.25
CA LYS A 429 28.20 -14.95 25.40
C LYS A 429 27.18 -16.08 25.55
N LEU A 430 26.75 -16.68 24.45
CA LEU A 430 25.87 -17.86 24.49
C LEU A 430 26.49 -19.00 25.32
N TYR A 431 27.78 -19.26 25.10
CA TYR A 431 28.51 -20.32 25.80
C TYR A 431 28.91 -19.87 27.20
N ASP A 432 29.33 -18.62 27.36
CA ASP A 432 29.70 -18.04 28.66
C ASP A 432 28.51 -18.02 29.64
N ASP A 433 27.29 -17.72 29.15
CA ASP A 433 26.05 -17.68 29.93
C ASP A 433 25.37 -19.06 30.10
N ASN A 434 25.93 -20.14 29.53
CA ASN A 434 25.33 -21.49 29.50
C ASN A 434 23.91 -21.56 28.89
N LYS A 435 23.65 -20.83 27.80
CA LYS A 435 22.34 -20.75 27.12
C LYS A 435 22.19 -21.71 25.93
N GLN A 436 23.10 -22.68 25.78
CA GLN A 436 23.16 -23.53 24.58
C GLN A 436 21.88 -24.34 24.37
N ASN A 437 21.26 -24.83 25.44
CA ASN A 437 20.06 -25.66 25.38
C ASN A 437 18.83 -24.86 24.94
N GLU A 438 18.65 -23.66 25.50
CA GLU A 438 17.59 -22.73 25.17
C GLU A 438 17.69 -22.32 23.70
N VAL A 439 18.88 -21.93 23.26
CA VAL A 439 19.11 -21.52 21.87
C VAL A 439 19.00 -22.69 20.89
N LYS A 440 19.41 -23.91 21.26
CA LYS A 440 19.15 -25.11 20.45
C LYS A 440 17.65 -25.31 20.22
N LYS A 441 16.83 -25.21 21.26
CA LYS A 441 15.36 -25.31 21.16
C LYS A 441 14.80 -24.18 20.27
N ASN A 442 15.24 -22.95 20.48
CA ASN A 442 14.80 -21.79 19.69
C ASN A 442 15.17 -21.95 18.21
N LEU A 443 16.41 -22.31 17.88
CA LEU A 443 16.86 -22.56 16.50
C LEU A 443 16.04 -23.64 15.80
N LYS A 444 15.75 -24.74 16.50
CA LYS A 444 14.96 -25.85 15.95
C LYS A 444 13.55 -25.38 15.55
N MET A 445 12.93 -24.46 16.29
CA MET A 445 11.62 -23.89 15.92
C MET A 445 11.64 -23.06 14.63
N PHE A 446 12.78 -22.45 14.27
CA PHE A 446 12.89 -21.68 13.03
C PHE A 446 13.32 -22.55 11.84
N TYR A 447 14.20 -23.50 12.08
CA TYR A 447 14.96 -24.15 11.02
C TYR A 447 14.76 -25.66 10.89
N SER A 448 14.10 -26.32 11.85
CA SER A 448 13.84 -27.78 11.84
C SER A 448 15.11 -28.60 11.53
N TYR A 449 16.24 -28.18 12.12
CA TYR A 449 17.54 -28.84 12.00
C TYR A 449 18.03 -29.23 13.39
N ASP A 450 18.75 -30.36 13.49
CA ASP A 450 19.36 -30.79 14.74
C ASP A 450 20.75 -30.17 14.85
N PHE A 451 20.84 -29.10 15.63
CA PHE A 451 22.09 -28.36 15.83
C PHE A 451 22.96 -29.05 16.88
N ASN A 452 24.22 -29.32 16.52
CA ASN A 452 25.24 -29.74 17.47
C ASN A 452 25.84 -28.50 18.14
N MET A 453 25.43 -28.22 19.37
CA MET A 453 25.91 -27.05 20.11
C MET A 453 27.35 -27.21 20.61
N ASP A 454 27.91 -28.41 20.62
CA ASP A 454 29.31 -28.62 21.04
C ASP A 454 30.29 -28.11 19.98
N SER A 455 29.84 -28.07 18.71
CA SER A 455 30.62 -27.58 17.57
C SER A 455 30.49 -26.06 17.43
N LYS A 456 31.08 -25.31 18.37
CA LYS A 456 31.00 -23.83 18.42
C LYS A 456 31.29 -23.16 17.07
N ASN A 457 32.33 -23.57 16.37
CA ASN A 457 32.72 -22.97 15.09
C ASN A 457 31.63 -23.11 14.01
N GLU A 458 30.99 -24.28 13.90
CA GLU A 458 29.91 -24.48 12.92
C GLU A 458 28.69 -23.62 13.24
N ILE A 459 28.36 -23.48 14.52
CA ILE A 459 27.28 -22.63 15.01
C ILE A 459 27.60 -21.15 14.77
N GLU A 460 28.82 -20.73 15.05
CA GLU A 460 29.31 -19.38 14.84
C GLU A 460 29.23 -18.99 13.35
N ASP A 461 29.72 -19.85 12.45
CA ASP A 461 29.63 -19.63 11.00
C ASP A 461 28.18 -19.57 10.51
N PHE A 462 27.31 -20.43 11.03
CA PHE A 462 25.89 -20.41 10.72
C PHE A 462 25.20 -19.10 11.15
N PHE A 463 25.45 -18.62 12.36
CA PHE A 463 24.89 -17.33 12.80
C PHE A 463 25.49 -16.14 12.05
N SER A 464 26.77 -16.21 11.67
CA SER A 464 27.39 -15.21 10.79
C SER A 464 26.69 -15.11 9.45
N ASN A 465 26.34 -16.23 8.82
CA ASN A 465 25.55 -16.19 7.59
C ASN A 465 24.22 -15.45 7.77
N ILE A 466 23.52 -15.67 8.88
CA ILE A 466 22.26 -14.97 9.18
C ILE A 466 22.50 -13.46 9.34
N ASP A 467 23.48 -13.08 10.17
CA ASP A 467 23.79 -11.67 10.45
C ASP A 467 24.28 -10.93 9.21
N GLU A 468 25.17 -11.52 8.43
CA GLU A 468 25.66 -10.95 7.17
C GLU A 468 24.55 -10.85 6.12
N ALA A 469 23.67 -11.86 6.01
CA ALA A 469 22.54 -11.82 5.09
C ALA A 469 21.58 -10.69 5.46
N ILE A 470 21.23 -10.55 6.74
CA ILE A 470 20.42 -9.44 7.26
C ILE A 470 21.12 -8.10 7.00
N SER A 471 22.42 -8.02 7.31
CA SER A 471 23.25 -6.82 7.15
C SER A 471 23.33 -6.36 5.69
N SER A 472 23.47 -7.28 4.74
CA SER A 472 23.54 -6.97 3.31
C SER A 472 22.29 -6.22 2.83
N ILE A 473 21.11 -6.66 3.28
CA ILE A 473 19.83 -5.99 3.01
C ILE A 473 19.74 -4.69 3.82
N ARG A 474 20.05 -4.76 5.11
CA ARG A 474 19.88 -3.64 6.05
C ARG A 474 20.75 -2.45 5.66
N HIS A 475 22.04 -2.64 5.41
CA HIS A 475 22.95 -1.57 5.02
C HIS A 475 22.63 -1.01 3.64
N GLY A 476 22.07 -1.81 2.73
CA GLY A 476 21.62 -1.33 1.42
C GLY A 476 20.39 -0.42 1.45
N ILE A 477 19.54 -0.54 2.48
CA ILE A 477 18.24 0.17 2.52
C ILE A 477 18.11 1.15 3.68
N VAL A 478 18.57 0.78 4.89
CA VAL A 478 18.50 1.64 6.08
C VAL A 478 19.39 2.85 5.89
N HIS A 479 20.58 2.62 5.37
CA HIS A 479 21.46 3.66 4.84
C HIS A 479 21.20 3.85 3.35
N PHE A 480 21.23 5.09 2.90
CA PHE A 480 20.90 5.38 1.52
C PHE A 480 22.07 5.03 0.59
N ASN A 481 21.91 3.94 -0.17
CA ASN A 481 22.84 3.53 -1.21
C ASN A 481 22.42 4.08 -2.58
N LEU A 482 23.34 4.80 -3.24
CA LEU A 482 23.13 5.41 -4.56
C LEU A 482 23.05 4.39 -5.69
N GLU A 483 23.86 3.33 -5.61
CA GLU A 483 24.10 2.37 -6.69
C GLU A 483 23.21 1.13 -6.59
N LEU A 484 22.42 1.00 -5.52
CA LEU A 484 21.61 -0.19 -5.30
C LEU A 484 20.37 -0.20 -6.19
N GLU A 485 20.35 -1.13 -7.15
CA GLU A 485 19.16 -1.47 -7.91
C GLU A 485 18.29 -2.48 -7.18
N GLY A 486 16.97 -2.39 -7.41
CA GLY A 486 15.97 -3.24 -6.78
C GLY A 486 16.26 -4.71 -6.98
N LYS A 487 16.62 -5.11 -8.21
CA LYS A 487 16.94 -6.50 -8.59
C LYS A 487 18.09 -7.10 -7.78
N ASP A 488 19.01 -6.27 -7.29
CA ASP A 488 20.23 -6.70 -6.61
C ASP A 488 20.08 -6.78 -5.09
N ILE A 489 18.91 -6.44 -4.52
CA ILE A 489 18.72 -6.44 -3.06
C ILE A 489 18.92 -7.81 -2.41
N PHE A 490 18.68 -8.89 -3.17
CA PHE A 490 18.90 -10.28 -2.74
C PHE A 490 20.09 -10.93 -3.45
N ALA A 491 21.10 -10.12 -3.82
CA ALA A 491 22.33 -10.63 -4.41
C ALA A 491 23.24 -11.33 -3.40
N PHE A 492 23.16 -10.98 -2.11
CA PHE A 492 23.97 -11.55 -1.01
C PHE A 492 25.46 -11.63 -1.35
N LYS A 493 26.02 -10.52 -1.87
CA LYS A 493 27.41 -10.45 -2.31
C LYS A 493 28.35 -10.70 -1.12
N ASN A 494 29.39 -11.50 -1.35
CA ASN A 494 30.46 -11.82 -0.40
C ASN A 494 30.02 -12.64 0.83
N ILE A 495 28.92 -13.39 0.75
CA ILE A 495 28.47 -14.28 1.83
C ILE A 495 28.61 -15.73 1.36
N ALA A 496 29.55 -16.46 1.95
CA ALA A 496 29.73 -17.88 1.69
C ALA A 496 28.83 -18.70 2.64
N PRO A 497 27.98 -19.61 2.13
CA PRO A 497 27.15 -20.45 2.99
C PRO A 497 28.00 -21.41 3.83
N SER A 498 27.67 -21.56 5.11
CA SER A 498 28.22 -22.57 6.01
C SER A 498 27.67 -23.95 5.68
N GLU A 499 28.36 -25.01 6.10
CA GLU A 499 27.93 -26.39 5.84
C GLU A 499 26.53 -26.69 6.40
N ILE A 500 26.20 -26.16 7.58
CA ILE A 500 24.86 -26.26 8.17
C ILE A 500 23.82 -25.66 7.22
N SER A 501 24.04 -24.43 6.74
CA SER A 501 23.07 -23.75 5.87
C SER A 501 22.90 -24.47 4.54
N LYS A 502 24.00 -24.93 3.92
CA LYS A 502 23.99 -25.70 2.65
C LYS A 502 23.14 -26.96 2.80
N LYS A 503 23.45 -27.79 3.79
CA LYS A 503 22.78 -29.05 4.05
C LYS A 503 21.30 -28.84 4.36
N MET A 504 20.98 -27.83 5.16
CA MET A 504 19.59 -27.49 5.48
C MET A 504 18.79 -27.09 4.24
N PHE A 505 19.33 -26.19 3.40
CA PHE A 505 18.63 -25.74 2.21
C PHE A 505 18.47 -26.87 1.19
N GLN A 506 19.52 -27.66 0.94
CA GLN A 506 19.48 -28.84 0.07
C GLN A 506 18.44 -29.87 0.55
N ASN A 507 18.30 -30.07 1.86
CA ASN A 507 17.28 -30.95 2.44
C ASN A 507 15.86 -30.39 2.23
N GLU A 508 15.67 -29.07 2.31
CA GLU A 508 14.34 -28.45 2.14
C GLU A 508 13.85 -28.49 0.70
N ILE A 509 14.74 -28.25 -0.28
CA ILE A 509 14.43 -28.32 -1.72
C ILE A 509 14.58 -29.72 -2.31
N ASN A 510 14.82 -30.73 -1.46
CA ASN A 510 15.00 -32.10 -1.90
C ASN A 510 13.73 -32.64 -2.58
N GLU A 511 13.88 -33.17 -3.79
CA GLU A 511 12.75 -33.65 -4.60
C GLU A 511 11.88 -34.68 -3.85
N LYS A 512 12.49 -35.63 -3.13
CA LYS A 512 11.76 -36.65 -2.36
C LYS A 512 10.94 -36.01 -1.25
N LYS A 513 11.48 -35.01 -0.54
CA LYS A 513 10.75 -34.27 0.51
C LYS A 513 9.59 -33.46 -0.07
N LEU A 514 9.79 -32.82 -1.22
CA LEU A 514 8.75 -32.06 -1.91
C LEU A 514 7.61 -32.95 -2.43
N LYS A 515 7.94 -34.11 -3.00
CA LYS A 515 6.96 -35.13 -3.41
C LYS A 515 6.16 -35.64 -2.21
N LEU A 516 6.82 -35.84 -1.06
CA LEU A 516 6.14 -36.21 0.18
C LEU A 516 5.20 -35.12 0.71
N LYS A 517 5.51 -33.82 0.51
CA LYS A 517 4.56 -32.73 0.83
C LYS A 517 3.29 -32.83 -0.03
N ILE A 518 3.40 -33.13 -1.32
CA ILE A 518 2.22 -33.37 -2.20
C ILE A 518 1.46 -34.62 -1.77
N PHE A 519 2.18 -35.72 -1.50
CA PHE A 519 1.59 -36.96 -1.00
C PHE A 519 0.78 -36.71 0.29
N ARG A 520 1.31 -35.95 1.25
CA ARG A 520 0.59 -35.54 2.46
C ARG A 520 -0.68 -34.74 2.14
N GLN A 521 -0.64 -33.83 1.17
CA GLN A 521 -1.82 -33.05 0.80
C GLN A 521 -2.90 -33.94 0.18
N LEU A 522 -2.55 -34.89 -0.68
CA LEU A 522 -3.47 -35.89 -1.23
C LEU A 522 -4.10 -36.74 -0.10
N ASN A 523 -3.29 -37.16 0.88
CA ASN A 523 -3.80 -37.91 2.03
C ASN A 523 -4.78 -37.09 2.89
N SER A 524 -4.40 -35.85 3.20
CA SER A 524 -5.19 -34.94 4.03
C SER A 524 -6.51 -34.57 3.36
N ALA A 525 -6.53 -34.50 2.02
CA ALA A 525 -7.73 -34.29 1.22
C ALA A 525 -8.59 -35.56 1.03
N ASN A 526 -8.26 -36.66 1.72
CA ASN A 526 -8.95 -37.95 1.67
C ASN A 526 -8.86 -38.68 0.32
N VAL A 527 -7.96 -38.29 -0.60
CA VAL A 527 -7.86 -38.91 -1.93
C VAL A 527 -7.54 -40.40 -1.85
N PHE A 528 -6.60 -40.79 -0.99
CA PHE A 528 -6.23 -42.20 -0.81
C PHE A 528 -7.31 -43.07 -0.17
N ARG A 529 -8.32 -42.46 0.47
CA ARG A 529 -9.45 -43.17 1.09
C ARG A 529 -10.59 -43.45 0.10
N TYR A 530 -10.69 -42.68 -0.98
CA TYR A 530 -11.85 -42.70 -1.88
C TYR A 530 -11.49 -42.90 -3.36
N LEU A 531 -10.21 -43.16 -3.67
CA LEU A 531 -9.74 -43.37 -5.03
C LEU A 531 -8.79 -44.57 -5.11
N GLU A 532 -9.07 -45.49 -6.03
CA GLU A 532 -8.23 -46.67 -6.26
C GLU A 532 -6.83 -46.28 -6.76
N LYS A 533 -5.84 -47.08 -6.38
CA LYS A 533 -4.43 -46.85 -6.70
C LYS A 533 -4.18 -46.56 -8.19
N TYR A 534 -4.73 -47.36 -9.11
CA TYR A 534 -4.49 -47.16 -10.54
C TYR A 534 -5.09 -45.83 -11.07
N LYS A 535 -6.24 -45.39 -10.54
CA LYS A 535 -6.85 -44.10 -10.89
C LYS A 535 -5.98 -42.94 -10.41
N ILE A 536 -5.40 -43.06 -9.21
CA ILE A 536 -4.44 -42.08 -8.69
C ILE A 536 -3.19 -42.05 -9.57
N LEU A 537 -2.58 -43.19 -9.89
CA LEU A 537 -1.39 -43.24 -10.74
C LEU A 537 -1.65 -42.63 -12.14
N ASN A 538 -2.82 -42.89 -12.73
CA ASN A 538 -3.24 -42.27 -13.98
C ASN A 538 -3.40 -40.75 -13.86
N TYR A 539 -3.90 -40.25 -12.73
CA TYR A 539 -3.94 -38.82 -12.45
C TYR A 539 -2.51 -38.25 -12.36
N LEU A 540 -1.65 -38.82 -11.50
CA LEU A 540 -0.28 -38.34 -11.26
C LEU A 540 0.57 -38.31 -12.54
N LYS A 541 0.47 -39.34 -13.39
CA LYS A 541 1.17 -39.41 -14.69
C LYS A 541 0.81 -38.26 -15.62
N ARG A 542 -0.42 -37.77 -15.54
CA ARG A 542 -1.02 -36.81 -16.47
C ARG A 542 -1.05 -35.39 -15.93
N THR A 543 -0.83 -35.19 -14.64
CA THR A 543 -0.94 -33.88 -13.97
C THR A 543 0.35 -33.43 -13.32
N ARG A 544 0.71 -32.15 -13.50
CA ARG A 544 1.73 -31.51 -12.66
C ARG A 544 1.14 -30.88 -11.42
N PHE A 545 1.95 -30.81 -10.36
CA PHE A 545 1.63 -30.09 -9.13
C PHE A 545 2.48 -28.81 -9.03
N GLU A 546 1.81 -27.68 -8.87
CA GLU A 546 2.42 -26.41 -8.45
C GLU A 546 2.03 -26.14 -6.99
N PHE A 547 2.99 -25.74 -6.15
CA PHE A 547 2.72 -25.53 -4.73
C PHE A 547 1.80 -24.32 -4.45
N VAL A 548 1.74 -23.35 -5.37
CA VAL A 548 0.88 -22.18 -5.27
C VAL A 548 0.32 -21.82 -6.64
N ASN A 549 -0.98 -21.48 -6.66
CA ASN A 549 -1.69 -21.07 -7.87
C ASN A 549 -1.19 -19.71 -8.39
N LYS A 550 -1.02 -19.58 -9.71
CA LYS A 550 -0.78 -18.29 -10.37
C LYS A 550 -2.03 -17.42 -10.27
N ASN A 551 -1.88 -16.19 -9.79
CA ASN A 551 -2.99 -15.23 -9.72
C ASN A 551 -3.14 -14.51 -11.06
N ILE A 552 -3.94 -15.08 -11.96
CA ILE A 552 -4.25 -14.47 -13.25
C ILE A 552 -5.44 -13.51 -13.07
N PRO A 553 -5.34 -12.22 -13.47
CA PRO A 553 -6.44 -11.26 -13.34
C PRO A 553 -7.76 -11.76 -13.94
N PHE A 554 -8.87 -11.51 -13.24
CA PHE A 554 -10.25 -11.83 -13.66
C PHE A 554 -10.61 -13.31 -13.82
N VAL A 555 -9.65 -14.23 -13.61
CA VAL A 555 -9.95 -15.65 -13.50
C VAL A 555 -10.78 -15.90 -12.22
N PRO A 556 -11.99 -16.48 -12.32
CA PRO A 556 -12.79 -16.80 -11.15
C PRO A 556 -12.08 -17.79 -10.23
N SER A 557 -12.34 -17.71 -8.93
CA SER A 557 -11.82 -18.73 -8.03
C SER A 557 -12.51 -20.07 -8.28
N PHE A 558 -11.74 -21.16 -8.23
CA PHE A 558 -12.28 -22.49 -8.45
C PHE A 558 -13.48 -22.79 -7.54
N THR A 559 -13.38 -22.44 -6.26
CA THR A 559 -14.48 -22.65 -5.29
C THR A 559 -15.75 -21.88 -5.68
N LYS A 560 -15.62 -20.67 -6.24
CA LYS A 560 -16.80 -19.92 -6.73
C LYS A 560 -17.43 -20.63 -7.93
N LEU A 561 -16.63 -21.11 -8.88
CA LEU A 561 -17.14 -21.87 -10.03
C LEU A 561 -17.78 -23.20 -9.59
N TYR A 562 -17.10 -23.95 -8.74
CA TYR A 562 -17.57 -25.23 -8.21
C TYR A 562 -18.93 -25.09 -7.53
N SER A 563 -19.12 -24.02 -6.75
CA SER A 563 -20.39 -23.72 -6.07
C SER A 563 -21.57 -23.38 -7.00
N ARG A 564 -21.33 -23.20 -8.30
CA ARG A 564 -22.35 -22.87 -9.31
C ARG A 564 -22.60 -23.98 -10.31
N ILE A 565 -21.91 -25.13 -10.19
CA ILE A 565 -22.04 -26.21 -11.16
C ILE A 565 -23.49 -26.70 -11.23
N ASP A 566 -24.11 -27.01 -10.09
CA ASP A 566 -25.49 -27.50 -10.07
C ASP A 566 -26.52 -26.47 -10.58
N ASP A 567 -26.26 -25.17 -10.37
CA ASP A 567 -27.13 -24.09 -10.85
C ASP A 567 -27.04 -23.93 -12.38
N LEU A 568 -25.85 -24.14 -12.94
CA LEU A 568 -25.56 -23.82 -14.34
C LEU A 568 -25.53 -25.02 -15.26
N LYS A 569 -25.42 -26.26 -14.76
CA LYS A 569 -25.21 -27.44 -15.60
C LYS A 569 -26.27 -27.63 -16.68
N ASN A 570 -27.54 -27.39 -16.34
CA ASN A 570 -28.65 -27.51 -17.28
C ASN A 570 -28.64 -26.39 -18.33
N SER A 571 -28.33 -25.14 -17.91
CA SER A 571 -28.31 -23.99 -18.83
C SER A 571 -27.10 -23.99 -19.76
N LEU A 572 -26.00 -24.64 -19.35
CA LEU A 572 -24.77 -24.74 -20.12
C LEU A 572 -24.59 -26.08 -20.85
N GLY A 573 -25.54 -27.01 -20.72
CA GLY A 573 -25.43 -28.36 -21.30
C GLY A 573 -24.22 -29.13 -20.78
N ILE A 574 -23.92 -29.02 -19.48
CA ILE A 574 -22.78 -29.67 -18.82
C ILE A 574 -23.27 -30.97 -18.18
N TYR A 575 -22.56 -32.07 -18.43
CA TYR A 575 -22.73 -33.31 -17.69
C TYR A 575 -21.93 -33.27 -16.39
N TRP A 576 -22.61 -33.14 -15.25
CA TRP A 576 -21.99 -33.17 -13.92
C TRP A 576 -22.90 -33.82 -12.87
N LYS A 577 -22.32 -34.70 -12.05
CA LYS A 577 -22.96 -35.32 -10.89
C LYS A 577 -22.20 -34.94 -9.62
N THR A 578 -22.85 -34.20 -8.73
CA THR A 578 -22.29 -33.87 -7.42
C THR A 578 -22.30 -35.11 -6.52
N PRO A 579 -21.20 -35.42 -5.80
CA PRO A 579 -21.16 -36.56 -4.89
C PRO A 579 -22.27 -36.49 -3.85
N LYS A 580 -22.95 -37.62 -3.63
CA LYS A 580 -23.93 -37.82 -2.56
C LYS A 580 -23.84 -39.25 -2.09
N THR A 581 -23.70 -39.45 -0.79
CA THR A 581 -23.75 -40.76 -0.13
C THR A 581 -24.83 -40.78 0.95
N ASN A 582 -25.04 -41.93 1.58
CA ASN A 582 -25.91 -42.13 2.74
C ASN A 582 -25.39 -41.46 4.03
N ASP A 583 -24.16 -40.95 4.04
CA ASP A 583 -23.49 -40.35 5.20
C ASP A 583 -22.94 -38.96 4.83
N ASP A 584 -23.44 -37.92 5.50
CA ASP A 584 -23.05 -36.53 5.25
C ASP A 584 -21.55 -36.27 5.51
N ASN A 585 -20.94 -36.98 6.47
CA ASN A 585 -19.50 -36.87 6.72
C ASN A 585 -18.70 -37.47 5.57
N LYS A 586 -19.09 -38.65 5.08
CA LYS A 586 -18.46 -39.24 3.88
C LYS A 586 -18.66 -38.35 2.66
N THR A 587 -19.87 -37.81 2.47
CA THR A 587 -20.18 -36.87 1.38
C THR A 587 -19.24 -35.67 1.42
N LYS A 588 -19.04 -35.07 2.60
CA LYS A 588 -18.11 -33.94 2.77
C LYS A 588 -16.66 -34.33 2.46
N GLU A 589 -16.18 -35.46 2.97
CA GLU A 589 -14.81 -35.93 2.72
C GLU A 589 -14.55 -36.25 1.24
N ILE A 590 -15.52 -36.83 0.54
CA ILE A 590 -15.48 -37.11 -0.90
C ILE A 590 -15.46 -35.80 -1.70
N ILE A 591 -16.29 -34.82 -1.32
CA ILE A 591 -16.30 -33.48 -1.93
C ILE A 591 -14.93 -32.81 -1.75
N ASP A 592 -14.31 -32.92 -0.57
CA ASP A 592 -12.97 -32.38 -0.32
C ASP A 592 -11.92 -33.01 -1.25
N ALA A 593 -11.96 -34.34 -1.45
CA ALA A 593 -11.08 -35.05 -2.37
C ALA A 593 -11.28 -34.58 -3.83
N GLN A 594 -12.53 -34.49 -4.26
CA GLN A 594 -12.90 -34.04 -5.61
C GLN A 594 -12.48 -32.59 -5.85
N ILE A 595 -12.76 -31.69 -4.90
CA ILE A 595 -12.35 -30.28 -4.98
C ILE A 595 -10.84 -30.17 -5.07
N TYR A 596 -10.07 -30.91 -4.25
CA TYR A 596 -8.62 -30.81 -4.26
C TYR A 596 -8.02 -31.20 -5.62
N LEU A 597 -8.42 -32.33 -6.20
CA LEU A 597 -7.94 -32.80 -7.49
C LEU A 597 -8.33 -31.85 -8.64
N LEU A 598 -9.60 -31.45 -8.71
CA LEU A 598 -10.07 -30.54 -9.76
C LEU A 598 -9.45 -29.16 -9.65
N LYS A 599 -9.22 -28.67 -8.43
CA LYS A 599 -8.57 -27.39 -8.18
C LYS A 599 -7.14 -27.39 -8.71
N ASN A 600 -6.40 -28.49 -8.56
CA ASN A 600 -5.05 -28.62 -9.11
C ASN A 600 -5.07 -28.59 -10.65
N ILE A 601 -6.01 -29.29 -11.29
CA ILE A 601 -6.17 -29.26 -12.75
C ILE A 601 -6.55 -27.85 -13.23
N TYR A 602 -7.50 -27.20 -12.55
CA TYR A 602 -7.98 -25.87 -12.89
C TYR A 602 -6.83 -24.87 -12.92
N TYR A 603 -6.12 -24.72 -11.79
CA TYR A 603 -5.07 -23.69 -11.68
C TYR A 603 -3.78 -24.02 -12.42
N GLY A 604 -3.51 -25.30 -12.70
CA GLY A 604 -2.35 -25.74 -13.47
C GLY A 604 -2.64 -25.81 -14.96
N GLU A 605 -2.99 -27.01 -15.42
CA GLU A 605 -3.03 -27.33 -16.85
C GLU A 605 -4.16 -26.64 -17.61
N PHE A 606 -5.35 -26.52 -17.01
CA PHE A 606 -6.47 -25.89 -17.68
C PHE A 606 -6.21 -24.41 -17.94
N LEU A 607 -5.78 -23.62 -16.94
CA LEU A 607 -5.50 -22.20 -17.17
C LEU A 607 -4.36 -21.99 -18.18
N ASN A 608 -3.32 -22.82 -18.16
CA ASN A 608 -2.26 -22.74 -19.16
C ASN A 608 -2.78 -23.04 -20.58
N TYR A 609 -3.66 -24.04 -20.73
CA TYR A 609 -4.30 -24.37 -22.00
C TYR A 609 -5.26 -23.27 -22.47
N PHE A 610 -6.16 -22.85 -21.59
CA PHE A 610 -7.28 -21.96 -21.89
C PHE A 610 -6.84 -20.51 -22.11
N MET A 611 -5.73 -20.08 -21.50
CA MET A 611 -5.20 -18.73 -21.67
C MET A 611 -4.15 -18.62 -22.78
N SER A 612 -3.53 -19.72 -23.22
CA SER A 612 -2.50 -19.73 -24.27
C SER A 612 -3.06 -20.01 -25.67
N ASN A 613 -4.18 -20.74 -25.77
CA ASN A 613 -4.80 -21.08 -27.06
C ASN A 613 -5.97 -20.15 -27.37
N ASN A 614 -5.76 -19.22 -28.31
CA ASN A 614 -6.77 -18.24 -28.74
C ASN A 614 -8.01 -18.87 -29.41
N GLY A 615 -8.01 -20.16 -29.79
CA GLY A 615 -9.20 -20.80 -30.35
C GLY A 615 -10.28 -21.08 -29.29
N ASN A 616 -9.95 -21.96 -28.33
CA ASN A 616 -10.92 -22.49 -27.37
C ASN A 616 -11.60 -21.44 -26.49
N PHE A 617 -10.86 -20.44 -25.99
CA PHE A 617 -11.46 -19.40 -25.14
C PHE A 617 -12.53 -18.61 -25.88
N PHE A 618 -12.24 -18.23 -27.13
CA PHE A 618 -13.15 -17.44 -27.94
C PHE A 618 -14.29 -18.26 -28.55
N GLU A 619 -14.07 -19.55 -28.84
CA GLU A 619 -15.14 -20.47 -29.21
C GLU A 619 -16.15 -20.64 -28.08
N ILE A 620 -15.68 -20.92 -26.86
CA ILE A 620 -16.55 -21.02 -25.68
C ILE A 620 -17.24 -19.69 -25.39
N SER A 621 -16.56 -18.55 -25.54
CA SER A 621 -17.21 -17.25 -25.31
C SER A 621 -18.35 -16.99 -26.28
N ARG A 622 -18.21 -17.36 -27.56
CA ARG A 622 -19.29 -17.30 -28.56
C ARG A 622 -20.41 -18.27 -28.24
N GLU A 623 -20.10 -19.51 -27.85
CA GLU A 623 -21.12 -20.50 -27.45
C GLU A 623 -21.96 -19.97 -26.27
N ILE A 624 -21.36 -19.33 -25.26
CA ILE A 624 -22.10 -18.73 -24.14
C ILE A 624 -23.01 -17.58 -24.61
N ILE A 625 -22.56 -16.77 -25.56
CA ILE A 625 -23.37 -15.69 -26.14
C ILE A 625 -24.56 -16.27 -26.92
N GLU A 626 -24.33 -17.28 -27.75
CA GLU A 626 -25.37 -17.97 -28.52
C GLU A 626 -26.39 -18.68 -27.62
N LEU A 627 -25.94 -19.38 -26.58
CA LEU A 627 -26.82 -19.99 -25.58
C LEU A 627 -27.70 -18.95 -24.89
N ASN A 628 -27.19 -17.75 -24.64
CA ASN A 628 -27.98 -16.67 -24.08
C ASN A 628 -28.99 -16.10 -25.08
N LYS A 629 -28.60 -15.96 -26.35
CA LYS A 629 -29.49 -15.53 -27.43
C LYS A 629 -30.65 -16.51 -27.65
N ASN A 630 -30.36 -17.81 -27.55
CA ASN A 630 -31.30 -18.91 -27.79
C ASN A 630 -32.13 -19.32 -26.55
N ASP A 631 -32.00 -18.64 -25.40
CA ASP A 631 -32.89 -18.87 -24.25
C ASP A 631 -34.34 -18.52 -24.65
N LYS A 632 -35.28 -19.44 -24.40
CA LYS A 632 -36.71 -19.31 -24.77
C LYS A 632 -37.33 -17.98 -24.32
N ARG A 633 -36.84 -17.38 -23.24
CA ARG A 633 -37.30 -16.05 -22.76
C ARG A 633 -36.80 -14.91 -23.63
N ASN A 634 -35.56 -14.97 -24.11
CA ASN A 634 -34.93 -13.92 -24.89
C ASN A 634 -35.37 -13.94 -26.37
N LEU A 635 -35.66 -15.14 -26.90
CA LEU A 635 -36.28 -15.29 -28.23
C LEU A 635 -37.67 -14.64 -28.30
N LYS A 636 -38.44 -14.65 -27.20
CA LYS A 636 -39.76 -13.99 -27.13
C LYS A 636 -39.69 -12.47 -27.02
N THR A 637 -38.64 -11.93 -26.39
CA THR A 637 -38.50 -10.48 -26.15
C THR A 637 -37.67 -9.77 -27.21
N GLY A 638 -36.96 -10.50 -28.08
CA GLY A 638 -36.04 -9.93 -29.07
C GLY A 638 -34.78 -9.28 -28.48
N PHE A 639 -34.59 -9.37 -27.16
CA PHE A 639 -33.52 -8.71 -26.41
C PHE A 639 -32.80 -9.72 -25.50
N TYR A 640 -31.45 -9.72 -25.51
CA TYR A 640 -30.63 -10.55 -24.66
C TYR A 640 -29.47 -9.77 -24.03
N LYS A 641 -29.22 -10.03 -22.74
CA LYS A 641 -28.31 -9.23 -21.90
C LYS A 641 -26.84 -9.27 -22.35
N LEU A 642 -26.44 -10.29 -23.12
CA LEU A 642 -25.05 -10.47 -23.58
C LEU A 642 -24.74 -9.84 -24.94
N GLN A 643 -25.71 -9.22 -25.63
CA GLN A 643 -25.52 -8.61 -26.96
C GLN A 643 -24.33 -7.62 -27.01
N LYS A 644 -24.11 -6.87 -25.93
CA LYS A 644 -23.00 -5.92 -25.79
C LYS A 644 -21.59 -6.55 -25.86
N PHE A 645 -21.47 -7.87 -25.73
CA PHE A 645 -20.20 -8.59 -25.80
C PHE A 645 -19.92 -9.17 -27.19
N GLU A 646 -20.90 -9.20 -28.12
CA GLU A 646 -20.73 -9.75 -29.48
C GLU A 646 -19.71 -8.99 -30.31
N ASN A 647 -19.66 -7.67 -30.14
CA ASN A 647 -18.81 -6.78 -30.94
C ASN A 647 -17.38 -6.65 -30.37
N LEU A 648 -17.03 -7.40 -29.31
CA LEU A 648 -15.68 -7.37 -28.74
C LEU A 648 -14.71 -8.23 -29.57
N GLN A 649 -13.93 -7.58 -30.44
CA GLN A 649 -12.87 -8.22 -31.21
C GLN A 649 -11.51 -7.95 -30.56
N GLU A 650 -11.00 -8.90 -29.80
CA GLU A 650 -9.67 -8.84 -29.17
C GLU A 650 -8.81 -10.02 -29.61
N LYS A 651 -7.49 -9.83 -29.64
CA LYS A 651 -6.55 -10.84 -30.15
C LYS A 651 -6.17 -11.90 -29.13
N THR A 652 -6.28 -11.61 -27.84
CA THR A 652 -5.91 -12.53 -26.76
C THR A 652 -6.96 -12.60 -25.65
N PRO A 653 -7.11 -13.74 -24.95
CA PRO A 653 -8.02 -13.86 -23.81
C PRO A 653 -7.75 -12.84 -22.70
N LYS A 654 -6.48 -12.47 -22.48
CA LYS A 654 -6.09 -11.48 -21.47
C LYS A 654 -6.59 -10.08 -21.81
N GLU A 655 -6.45 -9.65 -23.07
CA GLU A 655 -6.96 -8.37 -23.55
C GLU A 655 -8.50 -8.34 -23.52
N TYR A 656 -9.14 -9.45 -23.94
CA TYR A 656 -10.59 -9.61 -23.86
C TYR A 656 -11.12 -9.45 -22.43
N LEU A 657 -10.53 -10.14 -21.45
CA LEU A 657 -10.91 -10.00 -20.04
C LEU A 657 -10.62 -8.59 -19.49
N ALA A 658 -9.53 -7.95 -19.90
CA ALA A 658 -9.20 -6.58 -19.50
C ALA A 658 -10.19 -5.56 -20.09
N ASN A 659 -10.66 -5.78 -21.32
CA ASN A 659 -11.66 -4.92 -21.96
C ASN A 659 -13.03 -5.08 -21.29
N ILE A 660 -13.46 -6.32 -21.01
CA ILE A 660 -14.64 -6.61 -20.18
C ILE A 660 -14.52 -5.95 -18.81
N GLN A 661 -13.34 -5.99 -18.17
CA GLN A 661 -13.08 -5.28 -16.92
C GLN A 661 -13.25 -3.77 -17.10
N SER A 662 -12.73 -3.19 -18.18
CA SER A 662 -12.84 -1.76 -18.43
C SER A 662 -14.31 -1.33 -18.57
N LEU A 663 -15.10 -2.09 -19.32
CA LEU A 663 -16.54 -1.89 -19.46
C LEU A 663 -17.26 -2.07 -18.13
N TYR A 664 -16.93 -3.12 -17.38
CA TYR A 664 -17.44 -3.34 -16.02
C TYR A 664 -17.12 -2.13 -15.11
N MET A 665 -15.90 -1.60 -15.13
CA MET A 665 -15.49 -0.47 -14.29
C MET A 665 -16.10 0.87 -14.72
N ILE A 666 -16.25 1.10 -16.03
CA ILE A 666 -16.87 2.31 -16.59
C ILE A 666 -18.36 2.34 -16.24
N ASN A 667 -19.04 1.19 -16.30
CA ASN A 667 -20.47 1.08 -16.03
C ASN A 667 -20.78 0.93 -14.53
N ALA A 668 -19.86 0.37 -13.73
CA ALA A 668 -20.03 0.20 -12.28
C ALA A 668 -20.19 1.50 -11.47
N GLY A 669 -19.78 2.63 -12.06
CA GLY A 669 -19.93 3.96 -11.47
C GLY A 669 -21.30 4.62 -11.72
N ASN A 670 -22.11 4.14 -12.67
CA ASN A 670 -23.27 4.85 -13.20
C ASN A 670 -24.56 4.01 -13.45
N GLN A 671 -24.60 2.68 -13.19
CA GLN A 671 -25.78 1.83 -13.50
C GLN A 671 -26.15 0.81 -12.38
N ASP A 672 -27.37 0.26 -12.47
CA ASP A 672 -28.02 -0.70 -11.54
C ASP A 672 -27.20 -1.98 -11.27
N GLU A 673 -27.35 -2.57 -10.08
CA GLU A 673 -26.60 -3.76 -9.63
C GLU A 673 -26.82 -5.00 -10.54
N GLU A 674 -27.96 -5.09 -11.21
CA GLU A 674 -28.31 -6.19 -12.11
C GLU A 674 -27.34 -6.32 -13.31
N GLU A 675 -26.79 -5.20 -13.79
CA GLU A 675 -25.79 -5.22 -14.85
C GLU A 675 -24.43 -5.72 -14.37
N LYS A 676 -24.03 -5.40 -13.12
CA LYS A 676 -22.75 -5.87 -12.55
C LYS A 676 -22.72 -7.39 -12.43
N ASP A 677 -23.83 -7.96 -11.98
CA ASP A 677 -23.99 -9.41 -11.88
C ASP A 677 -23.92 -10.08 -13.25
N THR A 678 -24.36 -9.39 -14.32
CA THR A 678 -24.29 -9.90 -15.70
C THR A 678 -22.84 -10.09 -16.18
N TYR A 679 -21.92 -9.16 -15.88
CA TYR A 679 -20.49 -9.31 -16.26
C TYR A 679 -19.83 -10.46 -15.50
N ILE A 680 -20.07 -10.55 -14.19
CA ILE A 680 -19.49 -11.61 -13.35
C ILE A 680 -20.05 -12.97 -13.77
N ASP A 681 -21.35 -13.05 -14.04
CA ASP A 681 -22.02 -14.26 -14.51
C ASP A 681 -21.48 -14.72 -15.86
N PHE A 682 -21.30 -13.81 -16.81
CA PHE A 682 -20.73 -14.12 -18.13
C PHE A 682 -19.34 -14.75 -18.02
N ILE A 683 -18.42 -14.12 -17.27
CA ILE A 683 -17.08 -14.66 -17.06
C ILE A 683 -17.13 -16.02 -16.36
N GLN A 684 -17.96 -16.18 -15.32
CA GLN A 684 -18.07 -17.47 -14.63
C GLN A 684 -18.60 -18.59 -15.54
N LYS A 685 -19.56 -18.29 -16.43
CA LYS A 685 -20.07 -19.24 -17.42
C LYS A 685 -19.00 -19.67 -18.42
N ILE A 686 -18.20 -18.74 -18.95
CA ILE A 686 -17.08 -19.04 -19.87
C ILE A 686 -16.11 -20.01 -19.21
N PHE A 687 -15.62 -19.67 -18.02
CA PHE A 687 -14.64 -20.51 -17.33
C PHE A 687 -15.22 -21.86 -16.89
N LEU A 688 -16.48 -21.91 -16.46
CA LEU A 688 -17.11 -23.16 -16.05
C LEU A 688 -17.32 -24.11 -17.24
N LYS A 689 -17.93 -23.64 -18.33
CA LYS A 689 -18.14 -24.44 -19.54
C LYS A 689 -16.81 -24.86 -20.16
N GLY A 690 -15.85 -23.93 -20.26
CA GLY A 690 -14.51 -24.19 -20.76
C GLY A 690 -13.79 -25.26 -19.94
N PHE A 691 -13.85 -25.18 -18.61
CA PHE A 691 -13.24 -26.18 -17.72
C PHE A 691 -13.88 -27.56 -17.88
N MET A 692 -15.21 -27.65 -17.95
CA MET A 692 -15.91 -28.93 -18.10
C MET A 692 -15.66 -29.57 -19.46
N THR A 693 -15.66 -28.77 -20.53
CA THR A 693 -15.31 -29.22 -21.88
C THR A 693 -13.87 -29.71 -21.94
N TYR A 694 -12.95 -29.00 -21.27
CA TYR A 694 -11.57 -29.44 -21.12
C TYR A 694 -11.47 -30.79 -20.39
N LEU A 695 -12.18 -30.97 -19.27
CA LEU A 695 -12.18 -32.26 -18.55
C LEU A 695 -12.74 -33.40 -19.41
N ALA A 696 -13.77 -33.14 -20.22
CA ALA A 696 -14.34 -34.11 -21.14
C ALA A 696 -13.36 -34.50 -22.25
N ASN A 697 -12.86 -33.51 -23.00
CA ASN A 697 -11.96 -33.71 -24.13
C ASN A 697 -10.63 -34.33 -23.73
N ASN A 698 -10.21 -34.13 -22.48
CA ASN A 698 -8.99 -34.71 -21.94
C ASN A 698 -9.26 -35.95 -21.08
N GLY A 699 -10.44 -36.60 -21.15
CA GLY A 699 -10.69 -37.87 -20.45
C GLY A 699 -10.43 -37.80 -18.93
N ARG A 700 -10.90 -36.73 -18.28
CA ARG A 700 -10.81 -36.49 -16.82
C ARG A 700 -12.16 -36.46 -16.12
N LEU A 701 -13.26 -36.65 -16.85
CA LEU A 701 -14.62 -36.75 -16.31
C LEU A 701 -14.80 -37.89 -15.30
N SER A 702 -13.92 -38.90 -15.28
CA SER A 702 -13.97 -39.99 -14.30
C SER A 702 -13.88 -39.51 -12.85
N LEU A 703 -13.33 -38.31 -12.60
CA LEU A 703 -13.32 -37.65 -11.29
C LEU A 703 -14.72 -37.27 -10.77
N ILE A 704 -15.77 -37.42 -11.59
CA ILE A 704 -17.17 -37.26 -11.15
C ILE A 704 -17.61 -38.43 -10.25
N TYR A 705 -17.03 -39.61 -10.45
CA TYR A 705 -17.41 -40.85 -9.76
C TYR A 705 -16.54 -41.15 -8.52
N ILE A 706 -15.87 -40.14 -7.95
CA ILE A 706 -15.08 -40.34 -6.72
C ILE A 706 -16.03 -40.74 -5.59
N GLY A 707 -15.66 -41.80 -4.86
CA GLY A 707 -16.41 -42.28 -3.71
C GLY A 707 -17.79 -42.87 -4.02
N SER A 708 -18.12 -43.14 -5.30
CA SER A 708 -19.44 -43.67 -5.69
C SER A 708 -19.63 -45.17 -5.46
N ASP A 709 -18.55 -45.91 -5.20
CA ASP A 709 -18.55 -47.35 -4.98
C ASP A 709 -18.19 -47.67 -3.52
N GLU A 710 -19.13 -48.26 -2.78
CA GLU A 710 -18.97 -48.60 -1.36
C GLU A 710 -17.98 -49.75 -1.12
N GLU A 711 -17.84 -50.69 -2.05
CA GLU A 711 -16.90 -51.82 -1.93
C GLU A 711 -15.46 -51.31 -1.95
N THR A 712 -15.15 -50.47 -2.93
CA THR A 712 -13.87 -49.75 -3.04
C THR A 712 -13.57 -48.91 -1.79
N ASN A 713 -14.56 -48.13 -1.32
CA ASN A 713 -14.39 -47.25 -0.15
C ASN A 713 -14.08 -48.05 1.13
N THR A 714 -14.62 -49.26 1.24
CA THR A 714 -14.40 -50.16 2.39
C THR A 714 -12.98 -50.71 2.36
N SER A 715 -12.50 -51.13 1.18
CA SER A 715 -11.11 -51.58 0.99
C SER A 715 -10.05 -50.51 1.29
N LEU A 716 -10.40 -49.22 1.17
CA LEU A 716 -9.47 -48.09 1.35
C LEU A 716 -9.63 -47.38 2.70
N ALA A 717 -10.54 -47.84 3.57
CA ALA A 717 -10.94 -47.13 4.79
C ALA A 717 -9.76 -46.81 5.74
N GLU A 718 -8.78 -47.71 5.85
CA GLU A 718 -7.63 -47.57 6.76
C GLU A 718 -6.46 -46.78 6.16
N LYS A 719 -6.40 -46.66 4.82
CA LYS A 719 -5.22 -46.14 4.09
C LYS A 719 -4.80 -44.74 4.54
N LYS A 720 -5.79 -43.86 4.80
CA LYS A 720 -5.50 -42.51 5.30
C LYS A 720 -4.73 -42.54 6.61
N GLN A 721 -5.16 -43.38 7.56
CA GLN A 721 -4.56 -43.49 8.88
C GLN A 721 -3.19 -44.15 8.83
N GLU A 722 -3.02 -45.19 7.99
CA GLU A 722 -1.73 -45.82 7.74
C GLU A 722 -0.70 -44.81 7.20
N PHE A 723 -1.09 -44.04 6.18
CA PHE A 723 -0.23 -43.03 5.59
C PHE A 723 0.06 -41.86 6.53
N ASP A 724 -0.90 -41.44 7.36
CA ASP A 724 -0.65 -40.41 8.39
C ASP A 724 0.37 -40.91 9.44
N LYS A 725 0.27 -42.18 9.87
CA LYS A 725 1.25 -42.81 10.77
C LYS A 725 2.64 -42.83 10.13
N PHE A 726 2.74 -43.20 8.86
CA PHE A 726 4.03 -43.18 8.14
C PHE A 726 4.59 -41.76 8.04
N LEU A 727 3.79 -40.78 7.59
CA LEU A 727 4.21 -39.39 7.44
C LEU A 727 4.73 -38.81 8.75
N LYS A 728 4.06 -39.12 9.87
CA LYS A 728 4.51 -38.69 11.21
C LYS A 728 5.86 -39.31 11.58
N LYS A 729 6.04 -40.61 11.33
CA LYS A 729 7.33 -41.30 11.57
C LYS A 729 8.43 -40.72 10.67
N TYR A 730 8.14 -40.49 9.39
CA TYR A 730 9.10 -39.95 8.43
C TYR A 730 9.53 -38.53 8.80
N GLU A 731 8.63 -37.68 9.30
CA GLU A 731 8.99 -36.34 9.78
C GLU A 731 9.85 -36.37 11.05
N GLN A 732 9.62 -37.33 11.94
CA GLN A 732 10.45 -37.54 13.11
C GLN A 732 11.85 -38.08 12.75
N ASN A 733 11.94 -38.89 11.70
CA ASN A 733 13.19 -39.45 11.20
C ASN A 733 13.20 -39.46 9.66
N ASN A 734 13.81 -38.42 9.09
CA ASN A 734 13.87 -38.15 7.64
C ASN A 734 14.53 -39.26 6.80
N ASN A 735 15.12 -40.28 7.45
CA ASN A 735 15.84 -41.40 6.83
C ASN A 735 15.09 -42.73 6.85
N ILE A 736 13.82 -42.78 7.27
CA ILE A 736 13.05 -44.03 7.25
C ILE A 736 12.89 -44.55 5.81
N LYS A 737 13.03 -45.88 5.63
CA LYS A 737 12.78 -46.57 4.36
C LYS A 737 11.32 -46.36 3.95
N ILE A 738 11.10 -45.78 2.77
CA ILE A 738 9.75 -45.57 2.25
C ILE A 738 9.14 -46.93 1.88
N PRO A 739 7.93 -47.27 2.37
CA PRO A 739 7.21 -48.47 1.96
C PRO A 739 6.99 -48.54 0.45
N TYR A 740 6.97 -49.74 -0.12
CA TYR A 740 6.81 -49.96 -1.56
C TYR A 740 5.56 -49.25 -2.10
N GLU A 741 4.43 -49.40 -1.42
CA GLU A 741 3.14 -48.78 -1.79
C GLU A 741 3.21 -47.25 -1.90
N ILE A 742 3.87 -46.58 -0.95
CA ILE A 742 4.04 -45.11 -0.96
C ILE A 742 5.00 -44.70 -2.09
N ASN A 743 6.06 -45.48 -2.30
CA ASN A 743 7.05 -45.20 -3.34
C ASN A 743 6.45 -45.25 -4.74
N GLU A 744 5.48 -46.12 -4.99
CA GLU A 744 4.77 -46.18 -6.27
C GLU A 744 4.05 -44.84 -6.58
N PHE A 745 3.42 -44.22 -5.59
CA PHE A 745 2.83 -42.89 -5.76
C PHE A 745 3.90 -41.80 -5.93
N LEU A 746 4.94 -41.80 -5.08
CA LEU A 746 5.99 -40.77 -5.14
C LEU A 746 6.74 -40.76 -6.48
N ARG A 747 6.97 -41.92 -7.09
CA ARG A 747 7.63 -42.02 -8.41
C ARG A 747 6.86 -41.27 -9.49
N GLU A 748 5.52 -41.34 -9.45
CA GLU A 748 4.65 -40.75 -10.47
C GLU A 748 4.26 -39.29 -10.20
N ILE A 749 4.46 -38.78 -8.98
CA ILE A 749 4.22 -37.36 -8.68
C ILE A 749 5.17 -36.50 -9.53
N LYS A 750 4.61 -35.67 -10.40
CA LYS A 750 5.36 -34.69 -11.19
C LYS A 750 5.25 -33.32 -10.55
N LEU A 751 6.36 -32.82 -10.03
CA LEU A 751 6.46 -31.43 -9.58
C LEU A 751 6.72 -30.52 -10.79
N GLY A 752 6.43 -29.23 -10.63
CA GLY A 752 6.92 -28.19 -11.54
C GLY A 752 8.45 -28.08 -11.54
N ASN A 753 8.98 -26.94 -11.97
CA ASN A 753 10.42 -26.71 -11.89
C ASN A 753 10.87 -26.78 -10.42
N ILE A 754 11.81 -27.67 -10.11
CA ILE A 754 12.41 -27.72 -8.79
C ILE A 754 13.47 -26.63 -8.73
N LEU A 755 13.45 -25.83 -7.67
CA LEU A 755 14.45 -24.80 -7.42
C LEU A 755 15.85 -25.43 -7.47
N LYS A 756 16.73 -24.85 -8.28
CA LYS A 756 18.15 -25.24 -8.29
C LYS A 756 18.82 -24.63 -7.07
N TYR A 757 19.76 -25.38 -6.48
CA TYR A 757 20.60 -24.84 -5.42
C TYR A 757 21.39 -23.65 -5.96
N THR A 758 21.30 -22.51 -5.28
CA THR A 758 22.20 -21.37 -5.45
C THR A 758 22.52 -20.80 -4.08
N GLU A 759 23.72 -20.24 -3.93
CA GLU A 759 24.13 -19.61 -2.67
C GLU A 759 23.20 -18.46 -2.29
N ARG A 760 22.74 -17.69 -3.29
CA ARG A 760 21.77 -16.59 -3.11
C ARG A 760 20.44 -17.08 -2.56
N LEU A 761 19.88 -18.17 -3.10
CA LEU A 761 18.62 -18.74 -2.59
C LEU A 761 18.79 -19.36 -1.21
N ASN A 762 19.95 -19.93 -0.91
CA ASN A 762 20.26 -20.44 0.44
C ASN A 762 20.25 -19.31 1.48
N MET A 763 20.95 -18.20 1.22
CA MET A 763 20.92 -17.04 2.14
C MET A 763 19.53 -16.41 2.22
N PHE A 764 18.80 -16.36 1.11
CA PHE A 764 17.42 -15.90 1.10
C PHE A 764 16.51 -16.81 1.95
N TYR A 765 16.69 -18.13 1.86
CA TYR A 765 15.98 -19.13 2.66
C TYR A 765 16.16 -18.90 4.16
N LEU A 766 17.38 -18.60 4.62
CA LEU A 766 17.64 -18.29 6.03
C LEU A 766 16.79 -17.11 6.50
N ILE A 767 16.74 -16.02 5.72
CA ILE A 767 15.95 -14.84 6.05
C ILE A 767 14.46 -15.16 6.07
N LEU A 768 13.94 -15.90 5.08
CA LEU A 768 12.51 -16.22 4.98
C LEU A 768 12.00 -16.98 6.21
N LYS A 769 12.79 -17.90 6.77
CA LYS A 769 12.43 -18.65 7.98
C LYS A 769 12.31 -17.76 9.22
N LEU A 770 13.04 -16.65 9.26
CA LEU A 770 12.97 -15.65 10.33
C LEU A 770 11.79 -14.70 10.21
N LEU A 771 11.08 -14.67 9.08
CA LEU A 771 9.93 -13.79 8.87
C LEU A 771 8.67 -14.38 9.48
N ASN A 772 7.90 -13.52 10.14
CA ASN A 772 6.53 -13.86 10.48
C ASN A 772 5.64 -13.94 9.21
N HIS A 773 4.50 -14.60 9.33
CA HIS A 773 3.58 -14.83 8.20
C HIS A 773 3.15 -13.53 7.48
N LYS A 774 2.97 -12.43 8.22
CA LYS A 774 2.49 -11.17 7.66
C LYS A 774 3.59 -10.47 6.85
N GLU A 775 4.82 -10.45 7.34
CA GLU A 775 5.96 -9.90 6.61
C GLU A 775 6.31 -10.75 5.38
N LEU A 776 6.18 -12.07 5.45
CA LEU A 776 6.32 -12.94 4.27
C LEU A 776 5.25 -12.64 3.20
N THR A 777 3.99 -12.45 3.61
CA THR A 777 2.90 -12.05 2.69
C THR A 777 3.15 -10.68 2.06
N ASN A 778 3.64 -9.70 2.84
CA ASN A 778 3.98 -8.37 2.36
C ASN A 778 5.16 -8.38 1.39
N LEU A 779 6.18 -9.20 1.67
CA LEU A 779 7.32 -9.42 0.78
C LEU A 779 6.85 -10.01 -0.55
N LYS A 780 6.06 -11.10 -0.50
CA LYS A 780 5.48 -11.72 -1.70
C LYS A 780 4.76 -10.68 -2.58
N GLY A 781 3.82 -9.93 -2.01
CA GLY A 781 3.08 -8.92 -2.77
C GLY A 781 3.96 -7.77 -3.29
N SER A 782 5.08 -7.47 -2.62
CA SER A 782 6.04 -6.47 -3.08
C SER A 782 6.83 -6.94 -4.30
N LEU A 783 7.24 -8.21 -4.33
CA LEU A 783 7.94 -8.82 -5.48
C LEU A 783 7.01 -9.00 -6.68
N GLU A 784 5.79 -9.49 -6.46
CA GLU A 784 4.76 -9.60 -7.52
C GLU A 784 4.46 -8.23 -8.15
N LYS A 785 4.38 -7.18 -7.32
CA LYS A 785 4.19 -5.81 -7.79
C LYS A 785 5.39 -5.28 -8.60
N TYR A 786 6.61 -5.66 -8.23
CA TYR A 786 7.81 -5.29 -8.98
C TYR A 786 7.80 -5.93 -10.38
N GLN A 787 7.58 -7.26 -10.45
CA GLN A 787 7.45 -7.98 -11.73
C GLN A 787 6.35 -7.38 -12.62
N SER A 788 5.16 -7.15 -12.05
CA SER A 788 4.03 -6.57 -12.78
C SER A 788 4.29 -5.14 -13.26
N ALA A 789 5.00 -4.32 -12.48
CA ALA A 789 5.29 -2.93 -12.85
C ALA A 789 6.36 -2.82 -13.95
N ASN A 790 7.36 -3.69 -13.95
CA ASN A 790 8.51 -3.63 -14.85
C ASN A 790 8.43 -4.57 -16.06
N LYS A 791 7.44 -5.50 -16.07
CA LYS A 791 7.32 -6.57 -17.08
C LYS A 791 8.59 -7.43 -17.18
N GLU A 792 9.14 -7.77 -16.02
CA GLU A 792 10.38 -8.53 -15.88
C GLU A 792 10.13 -9.77 -15.01
N GLU A 793 10.82 -10.88 -15.28
CA GLU A 793 10.73 -12.13 -14.51
C GLU A 793 11.72 -12.19 -13.33
N ALA A 794 12.45 -11.10 -13.07
CA ALA A 794 13.29 -10.97 -11.88
C ALA A 794 12.50 -11.36 -10.62
N PHE A 795 13.14 -12.07 -9.70
CA PHE A 795 12.53 -12.65 -8.49
C PHE A 795 11.64 -13.89 -8.67
N SER A 796 11.59 -14.52 -9.84
CA SER A 796 10.79 -15.75 -10.05
C SER A 796 11.17 -16.86 -9.06
N ASP A 797 12.47 -17.19 -8.95
CA ASP A 797 12.96 -18.23 -8.04
C ASP A 797 12.71 -17.87 -6.56
N GLN A 798 12.88 -16.60 -6.21
CA GLN A 798 12.59 -16.08 -4.87
C GLN A 798 11.11 -16.21 -4.52
N LEU A 799 10.21 -15.90 -5.46
CA LEU A 799 8.76 -16.07 -5.29
C LEU A 799 8.37 -17.54 -5.16
N GLU A 800 8.99 -18.43 -5.94
CA GLU A 800 8.78 -19.87 -5.83
C GLU A 800 9.22 -20.42 -4.47
N LEU A 801 10.38 -19.97 -3.96
CA LEU A 801 10.82 -20.33 -2.61
C LEU A 801 9.88 -19.80 -1.52
N ILE A 802 9.44 -18.54 -1.62
CA ILE A 802 8.43 -17.97 -0.71
C ILE A 802 7.16 -18.82 -0.71
N ASN A 803 6.68 -19.20 -1.90
CA ASN A 803 5.48 -20.00 -2.07
C ASN A 803 5.61 -21.38 -1.43
N LEU A 804 6.76 -22.03 -1.58
CA LEU A 804 7.09 -23.31 -0.95
C LEU A 804 7.06 -23.21 0.58
N LEU A 805 7.71 -22.19 1.15
CA LEU A 805 7.77 -22.01 2.61
C LEU A 805 6.44 -21.54 3.21
N ASN A 806 5.61 -20.81 2.46
CA ASN A 806 4.34 -20.30 2.99
C ASN A 806 3.30 -21.41 3.26
N LEU A 807 3.52 -22.63 2.76
CA LEU A 807 2.64 -23.78 3.02
C LEU A 807 2.57 -24.13 4.52
N ASP A 808 3.70 -24.00 5.22
CA ASP A 808 3.89 -24.44 6.60
C ASP A 808 4.52 -23.40 7.54
N ASN A 809 4.98 -22.23 7.07
CA ASN A 809 5.66 -21.22 7.90
C ASN A 809 4.87 -20.76 9.16
N ASN A 810 3.53 -20.83 9.13
CA ASN A 810 2.66 -20.47 10.26
C ASN A 810 2.01 -21.69 10.93
N ARG A 811 2.52 -22.90 10.67
CA ARG A 811 2.10 -24.14 11.34
C ARG A 811 3.15 -24.49 12.40
N VAL A 812 2.74 -25.27 13.40
CA VAL A 812 3.66 -25.85 14.36
C VAL A 812 4.38 -26.99 13.63
N THR A 813 5.65 -26.79 13.27
CA THR A 813 6.44 -27.76 12.48
C THR A 813 7.22 -28.72 13.37
N GLU A 814 7.58 -28.27 14.58
CA GLU A 814 8.36 -29.01 15.55
C GLU A 814 7.64 -29.00 16.89
N ASP A 815 7.93 -30.01 17.70
CA ASP A 815 7.51 -29.96 19.10
C ASP A 815 8.26 -28.84 19.83
N PHE A 816 7.55 -28.10 20.68
CA PHE A 816 8.10 -26.97 21.42
C PHE A 816 7.62 -26.99 22.86
N GLU A 817 8.39 -26.35 23.72
CA GLU A 817 8.06 -26.15 25.12
C GLU A 817 7.92 -24.67 25.39
N LEU A 818 6.89 -24.32 26.15
CA LEU A 818 6.73 -23.01 26.74
C LEU A 818 6.74 -23.22 28.25
N GLU A 819 7.41 -22.35 29.01
CA GLU A 819 7.44 -22.52 30.45
C GLU A 819 6.18 -21.92 31.11
N VAL A 820 5.84 -22.44 32.30
CA VAL A 820 4.67 -21.95 33.04
C VAL A 820 4.84 -20.49 33.48
N ASN A 821 6.05 -20.10 33.87
CA ASN A 821 6.39 -18.71 34.21
C ASN A 821 6.16 -17.77 33.01
N GLU A 822 6.44 -18.20 31.77
CA GLU A 822 6.27 -17.42 30.54
C GLU A 822 4.80 -17.19 30.22
N ILE A 823 3.96 -18.23 30.37
CA ILE A 823 2.50 -18.12 30.21
C ILE A 823 1.91 -17.28 31.35
N GLY A 824 2.34 -17.58 32.58
CA GLY A 824 1.85 -16.99 33.81
C GLY A 824 2.07 -15.49 33.93
N LYS A 825 3.01 -14.92 33.16
CA LYS A 825 3.17 -13.46 32.97
C LYS A 825 1.87 -12.76 32.59
N PHE A 826 0.94 -13.43 31.90
CA PHE A 826 -0.31 -12.83 31.41
C PHE A 826 -1.58 -13.39 32.07
N LEU A 827 -1.44 -14.25 33.07
CA LEU A 827 -2.55 -14.84 33.80
C LEU A 827 -2.76 -14.13 35.15
N ASP A 828 -4.01 -14.12 35.61
CA ASP A 828 -4.41 -13.58 36.91
C ASP A 828 -5.08 -14.68 37.75
N PHE A 829 -4.34 -15.21 38.72
CA PHE A 829 -4.83 -16.12 39.74
C PHE A 829 -4.85 -15.41 41.08
N ASN A 830 -6.05 -15.06 41.56
CA ASN A 830 -6.29 -14.35 42.82
C ASN A 830 -5.49 -13.04 42.96
N GLY A 831 -5.35 -12.26 41.88
CA GLY A 831 -4.60 -11.00 41.87
C GLY A 831 -3.10 -11.16 41.59
N ASN A 832 -2.60 -12.38 41.42
CA ASN A 832 -1.18 -12.69 41.23
C ASN A 832 -0.91 -13.36 39.88
N LYS A 833 0.33 -13.19 39.39
CA LYS A 833 0.86 -13.96 38.25
C LYS A 833 1.15 -15.38 38.68
N ILE A 834 1.01 -16.31 37.74
CA ILE A 834 1.32 -17.73 37.95
C ILE A 834 2.81 -17.96 37.68
N LYS A 835 3.48 -18.74 38.53
CA LYS A 835 4.92 -19.03 38.39
C LYS A 835 5.24 -20.50 38.20
N ASP A 836 4.38 -21.40 38.66
CA ASP A 836 4.65 -22.84 38.66
C ASP A 836 3.47 -23.71 38.18
N ARG A 837 3.77 -24.99 37.89
CA ARG A 837 2.79 -25.97 37.38
C ARG A 837 1.65 -26.25 38.37
N LYS A 838 1.89 -26.16 39.69
CA LYS A 838 0.86 -26.43 40.71
C LYS A 838 -0.19 -25.34 40.70
N GLU A 839 0.24 -24.08 40.60
CA GLU A 839 -0.63 -22.92 40.45
C GLU A 839 -1.40 -22.96 39.11
N LEU A 840 -0.72 -23.28 38.00
CA LEU A 840 -1.37 -23.39 36.70
C LEU A 840 -2.47 -24.47 36.69
N LYS A 841 -2.21 -25.63 37.33
CA LYS A 841 -3.21 -26.70 37.47
C LYS A 841 -4.44 -26.27 38.26
N LYS A 842 -4.27 -25.45 39.31
CA LYS A 842 -5.39 -24.90 40.09
C LYS A 842 -6.18 -23.84 39.31
N PHE A 843 -5.50 -23.05 38.49
CA PHE A 843 -6.12 -22.04 37.65
C PHE A 843 -6.89 -22.66 36.47
N ASP A 844 -6.30 -23.63 35.78
CA ASP A 844 -6.83 -24.21 34.54
C ASP A 844 -7.77 -25.40 34.77
N THR A 845 -8.88 -25.15 35.48
CA THR A 845 -9.91 -26.17 35.75
C THR A 845 -10.52 -26.81 34.49
N ASN A 846 -10.46 -26.14 33.35
CA ASN A 846 -11.04 -26.59 32.08
C ASN A 846 -10.01 -27.21 31.10
N LYS A 847 -8.75 -27.41 31.53
CA LYS A 847 -7.67 -28.00 30.73
C LYS A 847 -7.47 -27.31 29.37
N ILE A 848 -7.35 -25.98 29.37
CA ILE A 848 -7.08 -25.17 28.17
C ILE A 848 -5.57 -24.94 27.97
N TYR A 849 -4.84 -24.77 29.06
CA TYR A 849 -3.41 -24.52 29.12
C TYR A 849 -2.59 -25.72 29.57
N PHE A 850 -3.16 -26.61 30.38
CA PHE A 850 -2.45 -27.71 31.02
C PHE A 850 -3.32 -28.98 31.06
N ASP A 851 -2.81 -30.08 30.51
CA ASP A 851 -3.55 -31.36 30.49
C ASP A 851 -3.42 -32.18 31.78
N GLY A 852 -2.48 -31.79 32.65
CA GLY A 852 -2.13 -32.47 33.90
C GLY A 852 -0.64 -32.79 34.00
N GLU A 853 0.03 -32.94 32.85
CA GLU A 853 1.46 -33.24 32.74
C GLU A 853 2.19 -32.19 31.89
N ASN A 854 1.61 -31.79 30.77
CA ASN A 854 2.20 -30.91 29.77
C ASN A 854 1.34 -29.68 29.50
N ILE A 855 2.01 -28.62 29.05
CA ILE A 855 1.34 -27.44 28.53
C ILE A 855 0.72 -27.76 27.17
N ILE A 856 -0.51 -27.30 26.96
CA ILE A 856 -1.23 -27.47 25.71
C ILE A 856 -0.64 -26.56 24.64
N LYS A 857 -0.26 -27.17 23.51
CA LYS A 857 0.56 -26.56 22.46
C LYS A 857 -0.31 -25.87 21.41
N HIS A 858 -0.87 -24.71 21.77
CA HIS A 858 -1.57 -23.86 20.81
C HIS A 858 -0.60 -23.28 19.78
N ARG A 859 -1.04 -23.13 18.53
CA ARG A 859 -0.24 -22.45 17.48
C ARG A 859 0.18 -21.04 17.88
N ALA A 860 -0.69 -20.34 18.61
CA ALA A 860 -0.41 -18.99 19.08
C ALA A 860 0.73 -18.96 20.13
N PHE A 861 0.90 -20.03 20.93
CA PHE A 861 2.02 -20.18 21.87
C PHE A 861 3.33 -20.44 21.12
N TYR A 862 3.29 -21.23 20.07
CA TYR A 862 4.43 -21.43 19.20
C TYR A 862 4.90 -20.10 18.59
N ASN A 863 3.97 -19.30 18.07
CA ASN A 863 4.28 -18.00 17.48
C ASN A 863 4.78 -16.98 18.50
N ILE A 864 4.21 -16.94 19.72
CA ILE A 864 4.65 -15.98 20.74
C ILE A 864 6.05 -16.34 21.25
N LYS A 865 6.43 -17.62 21.30
CA LYS A 865 7.80 -18.03 21.64
C LYS A 865 8.80 -17.63 20.56
N LYS A 866 8.46 -17.80 19.27
CA LYS A 866 9.32 -17.38 18.15
C LYS A 866 9.53 -15.87 18.10
N TYR A 867 8.44 -15.10 18.14
CA TYR A 867 8.46 -13.68 17.77
C TYR A 867 8.22 -12.73 18.94
N GLY A 868 7.72 -13.21 20.07
CA GLY A 868 7.28 -12.41 21.21
C GLY A 868 8.43 -11.91 22.06
N MET A 869 8.44 -10.60 22.32
CA MET A 869 9.33 -9.98 23.31
C MET A 869 8.62 -9.99 24.66
N LEU A 870 8.54 -11.17 25.29
CA LEU A 870 7.67 -11.42 26.43
C LEU A 870 7.86 -10.43 27.57
N ASN A 871 9.11 -10.05 27.89
CA ASN A 871 9.42 -9.11 28.97
C ASN A 871 8.88 -7.69 28.69
N LEU A 872 8.94 -7.21 27.45
CA LEU A 872 8.37 -5.91 27.08
C LEU A 872 6.85 -5.98 27.02
N LEU A 873 6.30 -7.05 26.43
CA LEU A 873 4.85 -7.29 26.37
C LEU A 873 4.24 -7.38 27.77
N GLU A 874 4.90 -8.05 28.70
CA GLU A 874 4.51 -8.15 30.11
C GLU A 874 4.42 -6.76 30.75
N LYS A 875 5.46 -5.93 30.61
CA LYS A 875 5.47 -4.57 31.18
C LYS A 875 4.32 -3.70 30.63
N ILE A 876 4.05 -3.80 29.33
CA ILE A 876 2.93 -3.09 28.69
C ILE A 876 1.58 -3.63 29.19
N ALA A 877 1.42 -4.95 29.24
CA ALA A 877 0.20 -5.61 29.71
C ALA A 877 -0.09 -5.28 31.19
N ASP A 878 0.92 -5.32 32.05
CA ASP A 878 0.82 -4.91 33.46
C ASP A 878 0.33 -3.47 33.58
N LYS A 879 0.93 -2.54 32.82
CA LYS A 879 0.53 -1.14 32.81
C LYS A 879 -0.91 -0.95 32.32
N ALA A 880 -1.35 -1.76 31.36
CA ALA A 880 -2.71 -1.74 30.82
C ALA A 880 -3.74 -2.44 31.71
N LYS A 881 -3.29 -3.18 32.75
CA LYS A 881 -4.08 -4.14 33.52
C LYS A 881 -4.71 -5.21 32.62
N TYR A 882 -3.94 -5.68 31.63
CA TYR A 882 -4.35 -6.75 30.74
C TYR A 882 -3.85 -8.09 31.30
N LYS A 883 -4.79 -8.91 31.76
CA LYS A 883 -4.58 -10.28 32.23
C LYS A 883 -5.76 -11.15 31.83
N ILE A 884 -5.54 -12.46 31.83
CA ILE A 884 -6.58 -13.46 31.62
C ILE A 884 -7.00 -14.02 32.97
N SER A 885 -8.29 -13.90 33.28
CA SER A 885 -8.87 -14.32 34.55
C SER A 885 -9.57 -15.68 34.45
N LEU A 886 -9.81 -16.31 35.61
CA LEU A 886 -10.58 -17.55 35.71
C LEU A 886 -12.01 -17.39 35.15
N LYS A 887 -12.62 -16.22 35.35
CA LYS A 887 -13.98 -15.92 34.87
C LYS A 887 -14.04 -15.98 33.34
N GLU A 888 -13.04 -15.43 32.66
CA GLU A 888 -12.96 -15.43 31.20
C GLU A 888 -12.70 -16.82 30.63
N LEU A 889 -11.92 -17.66 31.33
CA LEU A 889 -11.72 -19.07 30.94
C LEU A 889 -13.02 -19.87 31.01
N LYS A 890 -13.81 -19.68 32.07
CA LYS A 890 -15.13 -20.30 32.20
C LYS A 890 -16.07 -19.82 31.10
N GLU A 891 -16.12 -18.52 30.83
CA GLU A 891 -16.95 -17.96 29.75
C GLU A 891 -16.54 -18.49 28.36
N TYR A 892 -15.23 -18.56 28.09
CA TYR A 892 -14.71 -19.13 26.85
C TYR A 892 -15.15 -20.60 26.66
N SER A 893 -15.03 -21.41 27.72
CA SER A 893 -15.41 -22.83 27.69
C SER A 893 -16.90 -23.01 27.44
N ASN A 894 -17.75 -22.23 28.12
CA ASN A 894 -19.19 -22.25 27.94
C ASN A 894 -19.58 -21.87 26.49
N LYS A 895 -19.00 -20.78 25.96
CA LYS A 895 -19.29 -20.33 24.58
C LYS A 895 -18.76 -21.26 23.50
N LYS A 896 -17.68 -22.00 23.78
CA LYS A 896 -17.14 -23.00 22.85
C LYS A 896 -18.17 -24.10 22.53
N ASN A 897 -19.05 -24.44 23.47
CA ASN A 897 -20.08 -25.46 23.27
C ASN A 897 -21.25 -24.95 22.39
N GLU A 898 -21.44 -23.64 22.26
CA GLU A 898 -22.55 -23.04 21.49
C GLU A 898 -22.13 -22.54 20.09
N ILE A 899 -20.83 -22.47 19.81
CA ILE A 899 -20.32 -21.75 18.64
C ILE A 899 -20.70 -22.42 17.31
N GLU A 900 -20.78 -23.75 17.26
CA GLU A 900 -21.13 -24.51 16.06
C GLU A 900 -22.54 -24.18 15.57
N LYS A 901 -23.50 -24.06 16.50
CA LYS A 901 -24.87 -23.62 16.20
C LYS A 901 -24.89 -22.22 15.60
N ASN A 902 -24.12 -21.30 16.18
CA ASN A 902 -24.04 -19.91 15.68
C ASN A 902 -23.40 -19.83 14.29
N TYR A 903 -22.33 -20.61 14.01
CA TYR A 903 -21.72 -20.65 12.68
C TYR A 903 -22.67 -21.24 11.63
N THR A 904 -23.34 -22.34 11.97
CA THR A 904 -24.33 -22.97 11.08
C THR A 904 -25.47 -22.01 10.75
N MET A 905 -25.98 -21.31 11.78
CA MET A 905 -27.00 -20.27 11.61
C MET A 905 -26.52 -19.15 10.68
N GLN A 906 -25.32 -18.60 10.94
CA GLN A 906 -24.74 -17.55 10.10
C GLN A 906 -24.60 -18.01 8.64
N GLN A 907 -24.11 -19.23 8.40
CA GLN A 907 -23.90 -19.77 7.05
C GLN A 907 -25.22 -19.93 6.30
N ASN A 908 -26.24 -20.51 6.93
CA ASN A 908 -27.56 -20.73 6.34
C ASN A 908 -28.24 -19.40 6.00
N LEU A 909 -28.26 -18.45 6.94
CA LEU A 909 -28.84 -17.13 6.73
C LEU A 909 -28.04 -16.31 5.70
N HIS A 910 -26.71 -16.41 5.67
CA HIS A 910 -25.91 -15.76 4.63
C HIS A 910 -26.19 -16.33 3.24
N ARG A 911 -26.39 -17.65 3.13
CA ARG A 911 -26.84 -18.30 1.89
C ARG A 911 -28.22 -17.80 1.48
N LYS A 912 -29.17 -17.70 2.40
CA LYS A 912 -30.50 -17.12 2.17
C LYS A 912 -30.42 -15.67 1.65
N TYR A 913 -29.52 -14.86 2.21
CA TYR A 913 -29.28 -13.48 1.76
C TYR A 913 -28.61 -13.41 0.37
N ALA A 914 -27.54 -14.16 0.16
CA ALA A 914 -26.70 -14.01 -1.04
C ALA A 914 -27.21 -14.84 -2.25
N ARG A 915 -27.94 -15.93 -1.98
CA ARG A 915 -28.48 -16.88 -2.96
C ARG A 915 -29.85 -17.40 -2.50
N PRO A 916 -30.86 -16.53 -2.42
CA PRO A 916 -32.22 -16.94 -2.05
C PRO A 916 -32.78 -17.93 -3.08
N LYS A 917 -33.53 -18.94 -2.62
CA LYS A 917 -34.40 -19.72 -3.50
C LYS A 917 -35.54 -18.82 -4.04
N LYS A 918 -36.23 -19.25 -5.11
CA LYS A 918 -37.27 -18.45 -5.79
C LYS A 918 -38.29 -17.79 -4.85
N ASP A 919 -38.72 -18.51 -3.80
CA ASP A 919 -39.74 -18.05 -2.86
C ASP A 919 -39.16 -17.57 -1.51
N GLU A 920 -37.82 -17.52 -1.40
CA GLU A 920 -37.12 -17.25 -0.16
C GLU A 920 -36.79 -15.76 -0.05
N LYS A 921 -37.36 -15.07 0.95
CA LYS A 921 -37.06 -13.67 1.25
C LYS A 921 -36.34 -13.57 2.59
N PHE A 922 -35.36 -12.67 2.67
CA PHE A 922 -34.64 -12.37 3.90
C PHE A 922 -35.46 -11.39 4.76
N ASN A 923 -36.17 -11.92 5.76
CA ASN A 923 -37.13 -11.16 6.57
C ASN A 923 -36.46 -10.48 7.78
N ASP A 924 -37.25 -9.83 8.65
CA ASP A 924 -36.72 -9.17 9.87
C ASP A 924 -36.29 -10.15 10.95
N GLU A 925 -36.90 -11.33 11.00
CA GLU A 925 -36.54 -12.40 11.93
C GLU A 925 -35.16 -12.97 11.57
N ASP A 926 -34.94 -13.32 10.30
CA ASP A 926 -33.65 -13.71 9.75
C ASP A 926 -32.57 -12.67 10.07
N TYR A 927 -32.90 -11.38 9.97
CA TYR A 927 -31.98 -10.30 10.28
C TYR A 927 -31.59 -10.29 11.77
N LYS A 928 -32.56 -10.40 12.68
CA LYS A 928 -32.32 -10.45 14.13
C LYS A 928 -31.56 -11.71 14.54
N GLU A 929 -31.88 -12.85 13.94
CA GLU A 929 -31.15 -14.10 14.18
C GLU A 929 -29.71 -14.02 13.67
N TYR A 930 -29.50 -13.44 12.48
CA TYR A 930 -28.17 -13.21 11.94
C TYR A 930 -27.36 -12.28 12.85
N GLU A 931 -27.95 -11.17 13.30
CA GLU A 931 -27.34 -10.23 14.27
C GLU A 931 -26.93 -10.93 15.57
N LYS A 932 -27.81 -11.76 16.13
CA LYS A 932 -27.51 -12.53 17.34
C LYS A 932 -26.37 -13.52 17.10
N ALA A 933 -26.40 -14.25 15.99
CA ALA A 933 -25.38 -15.23 15.63
C ALA A 933 -23.99 -14.59 15.49
N ILE A 934 -23.88 -13.50 14.71
CA ILE A 934 -22.59 -12.80 14.55
C ILE A 934 -22.12 -12.12 15.84
N GLY A 935 -23.04 -11.64 16.68
CA GLY A 935 -22.73 -11.08 18.00
C GLY A 935 -22.13 -12.12 18.94
N ASN A 936 -22.67 -13.34 18.94
CA ASN A 936 -22.13 -14.47 19.70
C ASN A 936 -20.77 -14.92 19.17
N ILE A 937 -20.64 -15.05 17.84
CA ILE A 937 -19.36 -15.40 17.19
C ILE A 937 -18.28 -14.36 17.51
N GLN A 938 -18.60 -13.07 17.48
CA GLN A 938 -17.67 -12.01 17.84
C GLN A 938 -17.19 -12.16 19.29
N LYS A 939 -18.11 -12.33 20.26
CA LYS A 939 -17.76 -12.49 21.68
C LYS A 939 -16.85 -13.70 21.90
N TYR A 940 -17.20 -14.85 21.31
CA TYR A 940 -16.38 -16.06 21.38
C TYR A 940 -15.00 -15.84 20.75
N THR A 941 -14.94 -15.24 19.57
CA THR A 941 -13.67 -15.01 18.85
C THR A 941 -12.76 -14.07 19.62
N HIS A 942 -13.30 -13.00 20.22
CA HIS A 942 -12.52 -12.08 21.07
C HIS A 942 -11.96 -12.79 22.30
N LEU A 943 -12.78 -13.57 23.01
CA LEU A 943 -12.32 -14.38 24.15
C LEU A 943 -11.27 -15.42 23.75
N LYS A 944 -11.52 -16.17 22.67
CA LYS A 944 -10.56 -17.15 22.13
C LYS A 944 -9.22 -16.50 21.82
N ASN A 945 -9.24 -15.33 21.18
CA ASN A 945 -8.02 -14.64 20.79
C ASN A 945 -7.23 -14.14 22.02
N LYS A 946 -7.90 -13.70 23.08
CA LYS A 946 -7.28 -13.31 24.34
C LYS A 946 -6.70 -14.53 25.07
N VAL A 947 -7.52 -15.56 25.29
CA VAL A 947 -7.17 -16.80 26.00
C VAL A 947 -5.98 -17.51 25.34
N GLU A 948 -5.96 -17.63 24.02
CA GLU A 948 -4.88 -18.30 23.31
C GLU A 948 -3.67 -17.39 23.01
N PHE A 949 -3.60 -16.16 23.52
CA PHE A 949 -2.53 -15.18 23.23
C PHE A 949 -2.42 -14.70 21.76
N ASN A 950 -3.46 -14.88 20.93
CA ASN A 950 -3.49 -14.30 19.58
C ASN A 950 -3.47 -12.76 19.62
N GLU A 951 -4.10 -12.15 20.63
CA GLU A 951 -4.06 -10.70 20.82
C GLU A 951 -2.65 -10.17 21.10
N LEU A 952 -1.83 -10.91 21.87
CA LEU A 952 -0.44 -10.56 22.14
C LEU A 952 0.45 -10.71 20.90
N ASN A 953 0.23 -11.78 20.12
CA ASN A 953 0.91 -11.96 18.82
C ASN A 953 0.60 -10.81 17.85
N LEU A 954 -0.65 -10.33 17.84
CA LEU A 954 -1.07 -9.19 17.02
C LEU A 954 -0.41 -7.88 17.51
N LEU A 955 -0.34 -7.67 18.83
CA LEU A 955 0.34 -6.51 19.43
C LEU A 955 1.83 -6.49 19.08
N GLN A 956 2.53 -7.62 19.23
CA GLN A 956 3.94 -7.77 18.85
C GLN A 956 4.14 -7.44 17.37
N SER A 957 3.31 -8.03 16.49
CA SER A 957 3.38 -7.78 15.04
C SER A 957 3.10 -6.32 14.68
N LEU A 958 2.21 -5.64 15.42
CA LEU A 958 1.92 -4.21 15.23
C LEU A 958 3.09 -3.33 15.69
N LEU A 959 3.68 -3.63 16.84
CA LEU A 959 4.84 -2.91 17.36
C LEU A 959 6.01 -2.97 16.38
N LEU A 960 6.36 -4.18 15.94
CA LEU A 960 7.43 -4.37 14.95
C LEU A 960 7.14 -3.59 13.67
N ARG A 961 5.88 -3.64 13.19
CA ARG A 961 5.40 -2.91 12.00
C ARG A 961 5.53 -1.39 12.13
N ILE A 962 5.28 -0.84 13.32
CA ILE A 962 5.48 0.58 13.58
C ILE A 962 6.97 0.89 13.51
N LEU A 963 7.81 0.17 14.27
CA LEU A 963 9.24 0.47 14.41
C LEU A 963 9.98 0.47 13.06
N HIS A 964 9.87 -0.61 12.27
CA HIS A 964 10.57 -0.65 10.98
C HIS A 964 10.01 0.34 9.95
N ARG A 965 8.73 0.71 10.04
CA ARG A 965 8.18 1.78 9.19
C ARG A 965 8.82 3.13 9.50
N LEU A 966 9.16 3.39 10.77
CA LEU A 966 9.87 4.59 11.20
C LEU A 966 11.32 4.60 10.68
N VAL A 967 11.97 3.45 10.58
CA VAL A 967 13.29 3.33 9.92
C VAL A 967 13.23 3.80 8.47
N GLY A 968 12.17 3.46 7.73
CA GLY A 968 11.99 3.99 6.38
C GLY A 968 11.93 5.52 6.28
N TYR A 969 11.58 6.22 7.37
CA TYR A 969 11.66 7.69 7.43
C TYR A 969 13.07 8.19 7.75
N THR A 970 13.83 7.49 8.58
CA THR A 970 15.22 7.87 8.86
C THR A 970 16.11 7.69 7.63
N SER A 971 15.86 6.66 6.82
CA SER A 971 16.55 6.49 5.52
C SER A 971 16.27 7.64 4.56
N ILE A 972 15.03 8.18 4.56
CA ILE A 972 14.70 9.36 3.74
C ILE A 972 15.42 10.60 4.26
N TRP A 973 15.50 10.80 5.58
CA TRP A 973 16.26 11.92 6.15
C TRP A 973 17.74 11.85 5.77
N GLU A 974 18.35 10.68 5.90
CA GLU A 974 19.77 10.48 5.55
C GLU A 974 20.04 10.79 4.09
N ARG A 975 19.21 10.27 3.18
CA ARG A 975 19.23 10.59 1.76
C ARG A 975 19.08 12.10 1.52
N ASP A 976 18.09 12.73 2.13
CA ASP A 976 17.78 14.13 1.91
C ASP A 976 18.86 15.06 2.48
N LEU A 977 19.55 14.63 3.54
CA LEU A 977 20.74 15.31 4.06
C LEU A 977 21.88 15.24 3.04
N ARG A 978 22.21 14.04 2.52
CA ARG A 978 23.23 13.86 1.49
C ARG A 978 22.95 14.69 0.24
N PHE A 979 21.71 14.66 -0.24
CA PHE A 979 21.26 15.46 -1.38
C PHE A 979 21.31 16.96 -1.11
N ARG A 980 20.99 17.41 0.10
CA ARG A 980 21.15 18.82 0.44
C ARG A 980 22.62 19.22 0.43
N LEU A 981 23.48 18.46 1.10
CA LEU A 981 24.91 18.76 1.21
C LEU A 981 25.59 18.81 -0.15
N LYS A 982 25.39 17.82 -1.01
CA LYS A 982 25.92 17.84 -2.37
C LYS A 982 25.32 18.95 -3.23
N GLY A 983 24.07 19.33 -2.94
CA GLY A 983 23.41 20.47 -3.57
C GLY A 983 24.05 21.80 -3.18
N GLU A 984 24.26 22.04 -1.87
CA GLU A 984 24.79 23.29 -1.31
C GLU A 984 26.29 23.46 -1.54
N PHE A 985 27.08 22.40 -1.32
CA PHE A 985 28.54 22.44 -1.40
C PHE A 985 29.08 21.38 -2.36
N PRO A 986 28.77 21.47 -3.68
CA PRO A 986 29.21 20.47 -4.66
C PRO A 986 30.74 20.30 -4.72
N GLU A 987 31.48 21.35 -4.35
CA GLU A 987 32.95 21.46 -4.38
C GLU A 987 33.64 20.78 -3.18
N ASN A 988 32.90 20.51 -2.09
CA ASN A 988 33.49 19.91 -0.90
C ASN A 988 33.59 18.38 -1.06
N GLN A 989 34.81 17.90 -1.31
CA GLN A 989 35.12 16.48 -1.49
C GLN A 989 34.86 15.61 -0.25
N TYR A 990 34.81 16.18 0.95
CA TYR A 990 34.70 15.43 2.21
C TYR A 990 33.24 15.14 2.62
N ILE A 991 32.23 15.68 1.92
CA ILE A 991 30.82 15.47 2.27
C ILE A 991 30.44 13.99 2.27
N GLU A 992 30.94 13.24 1.29
CA GLU A 992 30.59 11.83 1.14
C GLU A 992 31.15 10.97 2.29
N GLU A 993 32.22 11.41 2.96
CA GLU A 993 32.79 10.72 4.12
C GLU A 993 31.81 10.64 5.31
N ILE A 994 30.86 11.58 5.39
CA ILE A 994 29.80 11.60 6.41
C ILE A 994 28.91 10.35 6.27
N PHE A 995 28.67 9.90 5.04
CA PHE A 995 27.79 8.77 4.72
C PHE A 995 28.56 7.48 4.43
N ASN A 996 29.89 7.54 4.31
CA ASN A 996 30.74 6.37 4.18
C ASN A 996 30.99 5.71 5.54
N PHE A 997 30.71 4.42 5.65
CA PHE A 997 30.96 3.63 6.86
C PHE A 997 32.33 2.94 6.87
N ASP A 998 33.01 2.87 5.72
CA ASP A 998 34.40 2.44 5.64
C ASP A 998 35.33 3.57 6.07
N ASN A 999 35.47 3.74 7.39
CA ASN A 999 36.25 4.81 8.01
C ASN A 999 37.72 4.80 7.60
N SER A 1000 38.24 3.68 7.08
CA SER A 1000 39.62 3.59 6.59
C SER A 1000 39.87 4.44 5.34
N LYS A 1001 38.82 4.65 4.53
CA LYS A 1001 38.83 5.48 3.32
C LYS A 1001 38.55 6.96 3.57
N ASN A 1002 38.20 7.33 4.80
CA ASN A 1002 37.89 8.72 5.13
C ASN A 1002 39.16 9.48 5.51
N VAL A 1003 39.33 10.67 4.97
CA VAL A 1003 40.47 11.55 5.28
C VAL A 1003 40.18 12.39 6.53
N LYS A 1004 38.96 12.93 6.65
CA LYS A 1004 38.62 13.92 7.68
C LYS A 1004 37.63 13.39 8.72
N TYR A 1005 36.47 12.89 8.28
CA TYR A 1005 35.41 12.44 9.18
C TYR A 1005 35.56 10.93 9.49
N LYS A 1006 36.65 10.58 10.18
CA LYS A 1006 37.08 9.19 10.45
C LYS A 1006 36.31 8.48 11.58
N ASN A 1007 35.70 9.22 12.51
CA ASN A 1007 35.12 8.66 13.73
C ASN A 1007 33.60 8.92 13.81
N GLY A 1008 32.86 7.93 14.31
CA GLY A 1008 31.43 8.04 14.63
C GLY A 1008 30.49 7.58 13.50
N GLN A 1009 29.18 7.71 13.74
CA GLN A 1009 28.14 7.43 12.75
C GLN A 1009 27.80 8.71 11.97
N ILE A 1010 26.87 8.63 11.04
CA ILE A 1010 26.41 9.76 10.20
C ILE A 1010 26.07 11.00 11.03
N VAL A 1011 25.40 10.84 12.18
CA VAL A 1011 25.02 11.95 13.06
C VAL A 1011 26.25 12.65 13.64
N GLU A 1012 27.20 11.89 14.18
CA GLU A 1012 28.43 12.45 14.74
C GLU A 1012 29.27 13.13 13.68
N LYS A 1013 29.46 12.49 12.52
CA LYS A 1013 30.21 13.06 11.39
C LYS A 1013 29.57 14.35 10.88
N TYR A 1014 28.25 14.39 10.77
CA TYR A 1014 27.52 15.59 10.36
C TYR A 1014 27.62 16.73 11.39
N ILE A 1015 27.56 16.44 12.69
CA ILE A 1015 27.76 17.46 13.73
C ILE A 1015 29.17 18.04 13.65
N SER A 1016 30.19 17.21 13.43
CA SER A 1016 31.57 17.67 13.20
C SER A 1016 31.66 18.58 11.97
N PHE A 1017 31.08 18.18 10.84
CA PHE A 1017 30.97 19.02 9.65
C PHE A 1017 30.25 20.35 9.93
N TYR A 1018 29.14 20.31 10.66
CA TYR A 1018 28.34 21.50 10.97
C TYR A 1018 29.10 22.50 11.85
N LYS A 1019 29.79 22.02 12.90
CA LYS A 1019 30.63 22.86 13.77
C LYS A 1019 31.75 23.54 12.98
N GLU A 1020 32.33 22.81 12.03
CA GLU A 1020 33.38 23.35 11.17
C GLU A 1020 32.85 24.40 10.19
N LEU A 1021 31.72 24.13 9.55
CA LEU A 1021 31.07 25.04 8.60
C LEU A 1021 30.74 26.40 9.22
N TYR A 1022 30.39 26.42 10.51
CA TYR A 1022 30.01 27.63 11.23
C TYR A 1022 31.00 28.00 12.33
N LYS A 1023 32.29 27.66 12.17
CA LYS A 1023 33.33 27.89 13.18
C LYS A 1023 33.44 29.34 13.69
N ASP A 1024 33.02 30.31 12.88
CA ASP A 1024 33.07 31.75 13.17
C ASP A 1024 31.72 32.29 13.71
N ASP A 1025 30.69 31.45 13.83
CA ASP A 1025 29.33 31.80 14.29
C ASP A 1025 29.04 31.08 15.63
N THR A 1026 29.33 31.78 16.72
CA THR A 1026 29.23 31.25 18.09
C THR A 1026 27.82 30.82 18.46
N GLU A 1027 26.79 31.51 17.95
CA GLU A 1027 25.38 31.16 18.17
C GLU A 1027 25.05 29.81 17.52
N LYS A 1028 25.42 29.62 16.24
CA LYS A 1028 25.17 28.35 15.54
C LYS A 1028 25.93 27.18 16.13
N ILE A 1029 27.19 27.36 16.55
CA ILE A 1029 27.98 26.29 17.19
C ILE A 1029 27.35 25.86 18.52
N SER A 1030 26.82 26.80 19.30
CA SER A 1030 26.28 26.54 20.64
C SER A 1030 25.16 25.49 20.66
N ILE A 1031 24.44 25.33 19.54
CA ILE A 1031 23.37 24.34 19.33
C ILE A 1031 23.89 22.91 19.56
N TYR A 1032 25.16 22.65 19.22
CA TYR A 1032 25.83 21.36 19.40
C TYR A 1032 27.04 21.44 20.35
N SER A 1033 27.02 22.34 21.32
CA SER A 1033 27.97 22.31 22.45
C SER A 1033 27.96 20.95 23.15
N ASP A 1034 29.08 20.55 23.77
CA ASP A 1034 29.22 19.19 24.32
C ASP A 1034 28.20 18.88 25.42
N LYS A 1035 27.85 19.88 26.25
CA LYS A 1035 26.78 19.78 27.24
C LYS A 1035 25.42 19.49 26.58
N LYS A 1036 25.10 20.22 25.50
CA LYS A 1036 23.83 20.08 24.78
C LYS A 1036 23.76 18.78 23.98
N VAL A 1037 24.87 18.34 23.41
CA VAL A 1037 24.97 17.03 22.75
C VAL A 1037 24.69 15.89 23.73
N LYS A 1038 25.24 15.94 24.95
CA LYS A 1038 24.95 14.95 26.00
C LYS A 1038 23.44 14.92 26.34
N GLU A 1039 22.80 16.08 26.46
CA GLU A 1039 21.37 16.20 26.72
C GLU A 1039 20.52 15.65 25.56
N LEU A 1040 20.81 16.05 24.31
CA LEU A 1040 20.10 15.59 23.12
C LEU A 1040 20.21 14.06 22.93
N LYS A 1041 21.37 13.48 23.26
CA LYS A 1041 21.60 12.02 23.28
C LYS A 1041 20.77 11.32 24.34
N LYS A 1042 20.64 11.89 25.55
CA LYS A 1042 19.83 11.30 26.63
C LYS A 1042 18.34 11.32 26.26
N GLU A 1043 17.85 12.46 25.81
CA GLU A 1043 16.41 12.67 25.52
C GLU A 1043 15.97 12.14 24.14
N LYS A 1044 16.89 11.62 23.33
CA LYS A 1044 16.67 11.17 21.95
C LYS A 1044 16.04 12.27 21.08
N LYS A 1045 16.50 13.52 21.26
CA LYS A 1045 16.00 14.69 20.53
C LYS A 1045 16.92 15.04 19.35
N ASP A 1046 16.37 15.85 18.46
CA ASP A 1046 17.05 16.35 17.27
C ASP A 1046 17.65 15.21 16.41
N LEU A 1047 18.92 15.26 16.03
CA LEU A 1047 19.54 14.26 15.16
C LEU A 1047 19.61 12.86 15.80
N TYR A 1048 19.66 12.77 17.14
CA TYR A 1048 19.85 11.50 17.85
C TYR A 1048 18.61 10.58 17.81
N ILE A 1049 17.41 11.11 17.52
CA ILE A 1049 16.23 10.27 17.29
C ILE A 1049 16.44 9.32 16.10
N ARG A 1050 17.25 9.74 15.10
CA ARG A 1050 17.56 8.92 13.95
C ARG A 1050 18.27 7.64 14.36
N ASN A 1051 19.28 7.73 15.22
CA ASN A 1051 20.03 6.56 15.69
C ASN A 1051 19.14 5.67 16.55
N TYR A 1052 18.32 6.26 17.43
CA TYR A 1052 17.39 5.51 18.28
C TYR A 1052 16.41 4.66 17.44
N ILE A 1053 15.87 5.22 16.37
CA ILE A 1053 14.95 4.52 15.45
C ILE A 1053 15.70 3.50 14.58
N ALA A 1054 16.77 3.91 13.89
CA ALA A 1054 17.46 3.08 12.91
C ALA A 1054 18.14 1.85 13.51
N HIS A 1055 18.52 1.92 14.80
CA HIS A 1055 19.14 0.81 15.54
C HIS A 1055 18.15 0.02 16.41
N PHE A 1056 16.86 0.37 16.36
CA PHE A 1056 15.79 -0.26 17.13
C PHE A 1056 15.94 -0.18 18.64
N ASN A 1057 16.60 0.86 19.16
CA ASN A 1057 16.85 1.05 20.60
C ASN A 1057 15.57 1.34 21.42
N TYR A 1058 14.41 1.41 20.78
CA TYR A 1058 13.13 1.29 21.50
C TYR A 1058 13.03 -0.05 22.23
N ILE A 1059 13.58 -1.12 21.66
CA ILE A 1059 13.64 -2.45 22.26
C ILE A 1059 15.00 -2.61 22.95
N PRO A 1060 15.06 -3.26 24.14
CA PRO A 1060 13.94 -3.90 24.85
C PRO A 1060 13.22 -3.01 25.88
N ASN A 1061 13.72 -1.79 26.14
CA ASN A 1061 13.35 -1.05 27.35
C ASN A 1061 12.23 -0.02 27.17
N ALA A 1062 12.07 0.55 25.98
CA ALA A 1062 11.22 1.71 25.71
C ALA A 1062 11.53 2.90 26.64
N GLU A 1063 12.80 3.35 26.64
CA GLU A 1063 13.27 4.54 27.37
C GLU A 1063 12.43 5.78 27.07
N VAL A 1064 11.98 5.91 25.82
CA VAL A 1064 11.01 6.91 25.36
C VAL A 1064 9.79 6.19 24.77
N SER A 1065 8.63 6.79 24.93
CA SER A 1065 7.38 6.26 24.39
C SER A 1065 7.31 6.35 22.87
N LEU A 1066 6.46 5.55 22.24
CA LEU A 1066 6.23 5.67 20.79
C LEU A 1066 5.68 7.04 20.41
N LEU A 1067 4.87 7.67 21.27
CA LEU A 1067 4.38 9.04 21.05
C LEU A 1067 5.54 10.06 21.01
N GLU A 1068 6.46 10.00 21.98
CA GLU A 1068 7.67 10.85 21.99
C GLU A 1068 8.58 10.58 20.78
N VAL A 1069 8.73 9.31 20.36
CA VAL A 1069 9.46 8.95 19.14
C VAL A 1069 8.83 9.62 17.92
N LEU A 1070 7.49 9.60 17.80
CA LEU A 1070 6.77 10.24 16.70
C LEU A 1070 6.89 11.77 16.73
N GLU A 1071 6.88 12.38 17.92
CA GLU A 1071 7.11 13.81 18.11
C GLU A 1071 8.49 14.24 17.59
N ASN A 1072 9.53 13.56 18.09
CA ASN A 1072 10.92 13.86 17.75
C ASN A 1072 11.23 13.55 16.28
N LEU A 1073 10.68 12.46 15.73
CA LEU A 1073 10.82 12.16 14.30
C LEU A 1073 10.14 13.22 13.42
N ARG A 1074 8.96 13.72 13.81
CA ARG A 1074 8.29 14.83 13.09
C ARG A 1074 9.08 16.13 13.17
N LYS A 1075 9.84 16.34 14.26
CA LYS A 1075 10.76 17.47 14.38
C LYS A 1075 11.98 17.28 13.45
N LEU A 1076 12.57 16.08 13.42
CA LEU A 1076 13.66 15.73 12.51
C LEU A 1076 13.26 15.93 11.03
N LEU A 1077 12.06 15.50 10.64
CA LEU A 1077 11.55 15.66 9.26
C LEU A 1077 10.92 17.02 8.97
N SER A 1078 11.09 18.02 9.83
CA SER A 1078 10.43 19.31 9.66
C SER A 1078 10.94 20.14 8.48
N TYR A 1079 12.11 19.78 7.92
CA TYR A 1079 12.66 20.34 6.68
C TYR A 1079 11.80 20.04 5.45
N ASP A 1080 10.93 19.02 5.49
CA ASP A 1080 9.96 18.73 4.44
C ASP A 1080 8.56 18.49 5.03
N ARG A 1081 7.67 19.46 4.80
CA ARG A 1081 6.31 19.42 5.31
C ARG A 1081 5.52 18.19 4.86
N LYS A 1082 5.78 17.64 3.67
CA LYS A 1082 5.09 16.45 3.18
C LYS A 1082 5.52 15.23 3.99
N LEU A 1083 6.81 15.07 4.27
CA LEU A 1083 7.33 13.97 5.07
C LEU A 1083 6.85 14.08 6.52
N LYS A 1084 6.98 15.26 7.15
CA LYS A 1084 6.50 15.52 8.52
C LYS A 1084 5.05 15.10 8.73
N ASN A 1085 4.17 15.41 7.77
CA ASN A 1085 2.74 15.09 7.89
C ASN A 1085 2.42 13.64 7.48
N ALA A 1086 3.25 13.01 6.63
CA ALA A 1086 3.07 11.63 6.22
C ALA A 1086 3.30 10.63 7.35
N ILE A 1087 4.10 10.97 8.36
CA ILE A 1087 4.36 10.12 9.54
C ILE A 1087 3.04 9.70 10.20
N MET A 1088 2.23 10.67 10.66
CA MET A 1088 0.97 10.36 11.34
C MET A 1088 -0.03 9.65 10.44
N LYS A 1089 -0.06 10.00 9.15
CA LYS A 1089 -0.88 9.27 8.18
C LYS A 1089 -0.47 7.80 8.10
N SER A 1090 0.83 7.51 8.07
CA SER A 1090 1.34 6.14 8.00
C SER A 1090 0.96 5.35 9.26
N ILE A 1091 1.03 5.96 10.44
CA ILE A 1091 0.61 5.31 11.69
C ILE A 1091 -0.89 5.02 11.69
N VAL A 1092 -1.73 5.97 11.26
CA VAL A 1092 -3.18 5.75 11.13
C VAL A 1092 -3.49 4.65 10.13
N ASP A 1093 -2.80 4.63 8.97
CA ASP A 1093 -3.01 3.61 7.93
C ASP A 1093 -2.55 2.22 8.41
N ILE A 1094 -1.44 2.13 9.16
CA ILE A 1094 -0.97 0.88 9.80
C ILE A 1094 -2.01 0.40 10.84
N LEU A 1095 -2.50 1.28 11.71
CA LEU A 1095 -3.51 0.90 12.71
C LEU A 1095 -4.77 0.35 12.05
N LYS A 1096 -5.24 0.97 10.95
CA LYS A 1096 -6.36 0.45 10.15
C LYS A 1096 -6.07 -0.90 9.53
N GLU A 1097 -4.87 -1.12 8.99
CA GLU A 1097 -4.45 -2.42 8.44
C GLU A 1097 -4.61 -3.56 9.48
N TYR A 1098 -4.32 -3.25 10.75
CA TYR A 1098 -4.47 -4.15 11.90
C TYR A 1098 -5.86 -4.11 12.56
N GLY A 1099 -6.80 -3.33 12.02
CA GLY A 1099 -8.19 -3.29 12.48
C GLY A 1099 -8.48 -2.30 13.62
N PHE A 1100 -7.72 -1.21 13.71
CA PHE A 1100 -7.94 -0.14 14.68
C PHE A 1100 -8.22 1.20 14.00
N VAL A 1101 -9.08 2.00 14.62
CA VAL A 1101 -9.38 3.38 14.24
C VAL A 1101 -8.89 4.29 15.36
N ALA A 1102 -7.94 5.16 15.04
CA ALA A 1102 -7.28 6.04 16.00
C ALA A 1102 -7.56 7.50 15.72
N THR A 1103 -7.86 8.27 16.77
CA THR A 1103 -7.91 9.73 16.74
C THR A 1103 -6.80 10.30 17.59
N PHE A 1104 -5.86 11.00 16.94
CA PHE A 1104 -4.75 11.67 17.61
C PHE A 1104 -5.06 13.15 17.83
N LYS A 1105 -4.65 13.68 18.98
CA LYS A 1105 -4.61 15.12 19.28
C LYS A 1105 -3.15 15.56 19.27
N ILE A 1106 -2.86 16.69 18.64
CA ILE A 1106 -1.54 17.34 18.69
C ILE A 1106 -1.74 18.67 19.42
N GLY A 1107 -1.14 18.81 20.60
CA GLY A 1107 -1.22 20.01 21.43
C GLY A 1107 -0.50 21.22 20.82
N ALA A 1108 -0.67 22.39 21.44
CA ALA A 1108 0.07 23.61 21.05
C ALA A 1108 1.58 23.46 21.31
N ASP A 1109 1.94 22.72 22.36
CA ASP A 1109 3.29 22.24 22.68
C ASP A 1109 3.83 21.20 21.68
N LYS A 1110 3.04 20.85 20.66
CA LYS A 1110 3.31 19.87 19.60
C LYS A 1110 3.42 18.42 20.09
N LYS A 1111 3.06 18.14 21.35
CA LYS A 1111 2.98 16.78 21.87
C LYS A 1111 1.78 16.03 21.30
N ILE A 1112 1.94 14.73 21.10
CA ILE A 1112 0.96 13.84 20.48
C ILE A 1112 0.31 13.02 21.59
N GLY A 1113 -1.02 13.06 21.64
CA GLY A 1113 -1.83 12.20 22.50
C GLY A 1113 -2.84 11.39 21.70
N ILE A 1114 -3.27 10.25 22.25
CA ILE A 1114 -4.36 9.44 21.70
C ILE A 1114 -5.66 9.83 22.39
N GLN A 1115 -6.59 10.40 21.62
CA GLN A 1115 -7.92 10.76 22.12
C GLN A 1115 -8.83 9.54 22.18
N THR A 1116 -8.94 8.81 21.06
CA THR A 1116 -9.70 7.56 20.98
C THR A 1116 -8.90 6.50 20.23
N LEU A 1117 -9.05 5.24 20.67
CA LEU A 1117 -8.60 4.08 19.93
C LEU A 1117 -9.70 3.02 19.98
N GLU A 1118 -10.27 2.72 18.82
CA GLU A 1118 -11.42 1.85 18.67
C GLU A 1118 -11.15 0.75 17.66
N SER A 1119 -12.02 -0.26 17.67
CA SER A 1119 -11.98 -1.37 16.73
C SER A 1119 -12.58 -0.94 15.38
N GLU A 1120 -11.94 -1.32 14.28
CA GLU A 1120 -12.53 -1.19 12.97
C GLU A 1120 -13.78 -2.07 12.86
N LYS A 1121 -14.85 -1.51 12.27
CA LYS A 1121 -16.13 -2.20 12.12
C LYS A 1121 -16.17 -2.99 10.80
N ILE A 1122 -16.64 -4.22 10.88
CA ILE A 1122 -16.99 -5.06 9.74
C ILE A 1122 -18.47 -4.83 9.45
N VAL A 1123 -18.79 -4.38 8.23
CA VAL A 1123 -20.17 -4.21 7.78
C VAL A 1123 -20.66 -5.52 7.17
N HIS A 1124 -21.67 -6.12 7.77
CA HIS A 1124 -22.35 -7.32 7.29
C HIS A 1124 -23.53 -6.94 6.39
N LEU A 1125 -23.99 -7.88 5.56
CA LEU A 1125 -25.23 -7.74 4.79
C LEU A 1125 -25.36 -6.39 4.06
N LYS A 1126 -24.28 -5.95 3.39
CA LYS A 1126 -24.05 -4.56 2.94
C LYS A 1126 -25.16 -3.93 2.09
N ASN A 1127 -25.95 -4.73 1.38
CA ASN A 1127 -26.92 -4.26 0.39
C ASN A 1127 -28.37 -4.33 0.89
N LEU A 1128 -28.60 -4.72 2.15
CA LEU A 1128 -29.92 -4.62 2.75
C LEU A 1128 -30.29 -3.14 2.98
N LYS A 1129 -31.52 -2.77 2.63
CA LYS A 1129 -32.10 -1.44 2.91
C LYS A 1129 -32.37 -1.16 4.41
N LYS A 1130 -31.90 -2.05 5.30
CA LYS A 1130 -32.05 -1.96 6.76
C LYS A 1130 -30.88 -1.22 7.40
N GLU A 1131 -30.92 -1.02 8.72
CA GLU A 1131 -29.79 -0.46 9.47
C GLU A 1131 -28.51 -1.27 9.22
N LYS A 1132 -27.35 -0.59 9.22
CA LYS A 1132 -26.07 -1.26 8.96
C LYS A 1132 -25.66 -2.14 10.13
N LEU A 1133 -25.82 -3.43 9.95
CA LEU A 1133 -25.32 -4.43 10.89
C LEU A 1133 -23.78 -4.45 10.92
N THR A 1134 -23.20 -4.29 12.11
CA THR A 1134 -21.74 -4.23 12.26
C THR A 1134 -21.21 -5.06 13.43
N THR A 1135 -20.01 -5.62 13.26
CA THR A 1135 -19.23 -6.22 14.34
C THR A 1135 -17.85 -5.57 14.42
N ASN A 1136 -17.24 -5.61 15.59
CA ASN A 1136 -15.89 -5.12 15.86
C ASN A 1136 -14.85 -6.18 15.48
N ARG A 1137 -13.83 -5.79 14.71
CA ARG A 1137 -12.74 -6.68 14.27
C ARG A 1137 -11.88 -7.16 15.44
N ASN A 1138 -11.50 -6.25 16.32
CA ASN A 1138 -10.73 -6.46 17.54
C ASN A 1138 -11.55 -6.20 18.81
N SER A 1139 -11.14 -6.77 19.95
CA SER A 1139 -11.77 -6.56 21.25
C SER A 1139 -11.50 -5.15 21.81
N LYS A 1140 -12.36 -4.68 22.73
CA LYS A 1140 -12.15 -3.40 23.43
C LYS A 1140 -10.91 -3.44 24.32
N GLU A 1141 -10.60 -4.58 24.92
CA GLU A 1141 -9.42 -4.77 25.77
C GLU A 1141 -8.13 -4.66 24.97
N LEU A 1142 -8.08 -5.25 23.78
CA LEU A 1142 -6.95 -5.09 22.88
C LEU A 1142 -6.78 -3.63 22.41
N CYS A 1143 -7.87 -2.91 22.15
CA CYS A 1143 -7.78 -1.47 21.87
C CYS A 1143 -7.15 -0.70 23.04
N LYS A 1144 -7.53 -1.02 24.29
CA LYS A 1144 -6.91 -0.41 25.47
C LYS A 1144 -5.42 -0.77 25.57
N LEU A 1145 -5.06 -2.02 25.30
CA LEU A 1145 -3.68 -2.50 25.33
C LEU A 1145 -2.81 -1.80 24.28
N VAL A 1146 -3.30 -1.65 23.04
CA VAL A 1146 -2.60 -0.89 21.99
C VAL A 1146 -2.44 0.58 22.38
N LYS A 1147 -3.47 1.22 22.96
CA LYS A 1147 -3.34 2.59 23.45
C LYS A 1147 -2.19 2.74 24.46
N VAL A 1148 -2.13 1.83 25.44
CA VAL A 1148 -1.07 1.82 26.45
C VAL A 1148 0.30 1.54 25.82
N MET A 1149 0.42 0.67 24.82
CA MET A 1149 1.68 0.45 24.10
C MET A 1149 2.24 1.76 23.50
N PHE A 1150 1.39 2.64 22.98
CA PHE A 1150 1.85 3.94 22.45
C PHE A 1150 2.36 4.89 23.55
N GLU A 1151 1.68 4.87 24.69
CA GLU A 1151 1.94 5.75 25.85
C GLU A 1151 3.02 5.18 26.79
N TYR A 1152 3.38 3.91 26.63
CA TYR A 1152 4.31 3.20 27.51
C TYR A 1152 5.70 3.82 27.44
N LYS A 1153 6.25 4.12 28.61
CA LYS A 1153 7.60 4.62 28.83
C LYS A 1153 8.17 3.94 30.07
N MET A 1154 9.43 3.52 30.02
CA MET A 1154 10.12 3.01 31.19
C MET A 1154 10.16 4.11 32.28
N LYS A 1155 9.80 3.77 33.52
CA LYS A 1155 10.07 4.66 34.65
C LYS A 1155 11.57 4.61 34.93
N GLU A 1156 12.25 5.76 35.00
CA GLU A 1156 13.63 5.82 35.51
C GLU A 1156 13.63 5.12 36.88
N LYS A 1157 14.47 4.09 37.06
CA LYS A 1157 14.79 3.63 38.42
C LYS A 1157 15.36 4.86 39.12
N LYS A 1158 14.73 5.31 40.21
CA LYS A 1158 15.44 6.15 41.17
C LYS A 1158 16.66 5.31 41.56
N SER A 1159 17.85 5.79 41.25
CA SER A 1159 19.07 5.27 41.85
C SER A 1159 18.90 5.49 43.35
N GLU A 1160 18.57 4.43 44.07
CA GLU A 1160 18.89 4.35 45.49
C GLU A 1160 20.42 4.29 45.54
N ASN A 1161 21.02 5.49 45.62
CA ASN A 1161 22.35 5.66 46.20
C ASN A 1161 22.20 5.66 47.71
#